data_AF-A0A2L0NAB4-F1
#
_entry.id   AF-A0A2L0NAB4-F1
#
_cell.length_a   1.000
_cell.length_b   1.000
_cell.length_c   1.000
_cell.angle_alpha   90.00
_cell.angle_beta   90.00
_cell.angle_gamma   90.00
#
_symmetry.space_group_name_H-M   'P 1'
#
loop_
_entity.id
_entity.type
_entity.pdbx_description
1 polymer ?
#
loop_
_entity_poly.entity_id
_entity_poly.type
_entity_poly.pdbx_seq_one_letter_code
_entity_poly.pdbx_strand_id
1 'polypeptide(L)'
;MPPPSAQPSAAPCGAELRLVGAHFVIAPASADDDELSAAVGSLPPLPGSLIVVAAAPDAAVVLRDRMADLGVVARARGAGTLVVAASGLAALAPNGRRPAELVAEQAGVPVVAPDGLVRITPDGGLALTTPDGAPEPAAWWHCVPGAAPQRLAGTPGATTAEPRATTHAAVRTATPPAARTAPAAPPARTSGSPAAQVLRLPAGFWLTHPTAPPAGPLPGLGLAAAPPGTVVLLVGTPAAPLLLPEEFADAAVALPLDAARLLVSAPWASPDELTALTGALAARLARPVHAAIGLPVLGEGGPTSRVLDAQGQARWEPYLLRLASAPGQGTTPAAWRNSGADWRTDGPAVFAAFPYWALEAVPAGLWLRPEPPHVLTPRFRRPEPARPLLIVGERDRPVEPDVFEELGALLDRLPTVGAEGFGLLVHGLLEPSAERVGRFVARMHGLEWLGPDPAVARPPGVVPVSYGALPGAAPTGAPRAVLGTPGAPAVLPAPGPAHLPAPGVDPGPGRLALPASPAAPDPAPLPEPTPLPTPPAPTAVTTSSSSSTSATTNSSPAQPSAPEEPEELEESEESEELEEPTPPPATAPDPAAEAPCEPAPGPRPEPTPQPARRYRPEEFAAPVTVSSAADRETVRALLGEHYQRCTGRVDQAATRLPALRPTAKDDIRPDLAAVLLYHGDTGVPVGRAELTATARAGASAPLAAFLRCLGSGLRRLPSHHGVVLLAADPGLDPAGVVDHYPVGRELLEPAPVAGLTAPTAELPGVSVEFVVWSATGRRTTAFGSADDEPQAVFAPGTTFTVIGAAEADPSGRPARVLLRESAGLASADPAERNHNALARLNGWLERRDLLAPAERRPVTRPERFHLTPGIELPSAAGTV
;
A
#
# COMPACT_ATOMS: atom_id res chain seq x y z
N MET A 1 26.35 20.42 34.29
CA MET A 1 26.74 19.67 33.09
C MET A 1 26.28 18.23 33.24
N PRO A 2 25.49 17.68 32.32
CA PRO A 2 25.11 16.28 32.33
C PRO A 2 26.30 15.40 31.92
N PRO A 3 26.38 14.14 32.36
CA PRO A 3 27.45 13.23 31.95
C PRO A 3 27.30 12.89 30.46
N PRO A 4 28.40 12.61 29.74
CA PRO A 4 28.33 12.26 28.32
C PRO A 4 27.70 10.88 28.16
N SER A 5 26.74 10.79 27.24
CA SER A 5 26.10 9.56 26.81
C SER A 5 27.14 8.56 26.31
N ALA A 6 27.21 7.39 26.96
CA ALA A 6 28.02 6.27 26.50
C ALA A 6 27.51 5.81 25.13
N GLN A 7 28.39 5.81 24.11
CA GLN A 7 28.08 5.14 22.85
C GLN A 7 27.94 3.63 23.10
N PRO A 8 26.89 2.97 22.58
CA PRO A 8 26.73 1.54 22.71
C PRO A 8 27.87 0.83 21.96
N SER A 9 28.59 -0.03 22.67
CA SER A 9 29.52 -1.00 22.08
C SER A 9 28.74 -1.84 21.07
N ALA A 10 29.04 -1.69 19.77
CA ALA A 10 28.46 -2.53 18.73
C ALA A 10 28.70 -4.00 19.08
N ALA A 11 27.63 -4.77 19.20
CA ALA A 11 27.72 -6.22 19.33
C ALA A 11 28.49 -6.78 18.12
N PRO A 12 29.33 -7.81 18.28
CA PRO A 12 30.02 -8.41 17.14
C PRO A 12 28.96 -8.94 16.16
N CYS A 13 28.86 -8.32 14.99
CA CYS A 13 28.02 -8.81 13.91
C CYS A 13 28.55 -10.17 13.45
N GLY A 14 27.68 -11.19 13.40
CA GLY A 14 28.04 -12.53 12.92
C GLY A 14 28.35 -12.55 11.42
N ALA A 15 28.90 -13.66 10.93
CA ALA A 15 29.03 -13.90 9.51
C ALA A 15 27.70 -14.21 8.83
N GLU A 16 27.61 -13.86 7.55
CA GLU A 16 26.45 -14.08 6.70
C GLU A 16 26.88 -14.71 5.37
N LEU A 17 25.98 -15.50 4.79
CA LEU A 17 26.14 -16.06 3.45
C LEU A 17 25.60 -15.05 2.43
N ARG A 18 26.45 -14.58 1.50
CA ARG A 18 26.10 -13.63 0.44
C ARG A 18 26.37 -14.20 -0.94
N LEU A 19 25.57 -13.81 -1.93
CA LEU A 19 25.81 -14.13 -3.34
C LEU A 19 26.62 -13.00 -3.98
N VAL A 20 27.83 -13.29 -4.45
CA VAL A 20 28.74 -12.32 -5.08
C VAL A 20 29.10 -12.83 -6.48
N GLY A 21 28.48 -12.22 -7.50
CA GLY A 21 28.58 -12.68 -8.88
C GLY A 21 28.01 -14.10 -9.06
N ALA A 22 28.85 -15.03 -9.52
CA ALA A 22 28.47 -16.44 -9.70
C ALA A 22 28.66 -17.29 -8.42
N HIS A 23 29.32 -16.75 -7.40
CA HIS A 23 29.82 -17.49 -6.24
C HIS A 23 29.09 -17.11 -4.96
N PHE A 24 29.12 -17.99 -3.96
CA PHE A 24 28.68 -17.66 -2.61
C PHE A 24 29.88 -17.33 -1.73
N VAL A 25 29.76 -16.31 -0.88
CA VAL A 25 30.81 -15.88 0.06
C VAL A 25 30.23 -15.80 1.46
N ILE A 26 30.91 -16.41 2.43
CA ILE A 26 30.59 -16.27 3.85
C ILE A 26 31.56 -15.26 4.44
N ALA A 27 31.07 -14.08 4.76
CA ALA A 27 31.85 -12.94 5.22
C ALA A 27 31.22 -12.32 6.48
N PRO A 28 31.99 -11.56 7.30
CA PRO A 28 31.41 -10.78 8.39
C PRO A 28 30.30 -9.87 7.87
N ALA A 29 29.21 -9.66 8.62
CA ALA A 29 28.11 -8.81 8.13
C ALA A 29 28.53 -7.34 7.86
N SER A 30 29.65 -6.90 8.46
CA SER A 30 30.24 -5.59 8.21
C SER A 30 31.11 -5.50 6.95
N ALA A 31 31.30 -6.60 6.22
CA ALA A 31 32.11 -6.61 5.00
C ALA A 31 31.43 -5.80 3.89
N ASP A 32 32.23 -4.99 3.21
CA ASP A 32 31.80 -4.16 2.09
C ASP A 32 31.63 -4.99 0.82
N ASP A 33 30.53 -4.78 0.09
CA ASP A 33 30.19 -5.59 -1.08
C ASP A 33 31.14 -5.35 -2.28
N ASP A 34 31.75 -4.17 -2.40
CA ASP A 34 32.76 -3.89 -3.44
C ASP A 34 34.07 -4.61 -3.12
N GLU A 35 34.48 -4.65 -1.85
CA GLU A 35 35.64 -5.44 -1.41
C GLU A 35 35.43 -6.93 -1.65
N LEU A 36 34.25 -7.46 -1.32
CA LEU A 36 33.91 -8.86 -1.58
C LEU A 36 33.91 -9.15 -3.08
N SER A 37 33.30 -8.28 -3.88
CA SER A 37 33.26 -8.40 -5.34
C SER A 37 34.65 -8.34 -5.97
N ALA A 38 35.54 -7.48 -5.46
CA ALA A 38 36.93 -7.41 -5.89
C ALA A 38 37.71 -8.69 -5.53
N ALA A 39 37.46 -9.25 -4.34
CA ALA A 39 38.15 -10.44 -3.84
C ALA A 39 37.80 -11.73 -4.61
N VAL A 40 36.53 -11.90 -5.02
CA VAL A 40 36.09 -13.08 -5.78
C VAL A 40 35.91 -12.84 -7.27
N GLY A 41 36.01 -11.58 -7.73
CA GLY A 41 35.75 -11.21 -9.12
C GLY A 41 36.73 -11.81 -10.14
N SER A 42 37.93 -12.20 -9.70
CA SER A 42 38.89 -12.92 -10.54
C SER A 42 38.58 -14.42 -10.67
N LEU A 43 37.81 -15.00 -9.75
CA LEU A 43 37.52 -16.44 -9.70
C LEU A 43 36.55 -16.83 -10.84
N PRO A 44 36.95 -17.66 -11.82
CA PRO A 44 36.06 -18.07 -12.88
C PRO A 44 35.03 -19.09 -12.37
N PRO A 45 33.80 -19.11 -12.91
CA PRO A 45 32.84 -20.16 -12.59
C PRO A 45 33.36 -21.52 -13.07
N LEU A 46 33.20 -22.54 -12.22
CA LEU A 46 33.56 -23.91 -12.56
C LEU A 46 32.36 -24.65 -13.17
N PRO A 47 32.44 -25.15 -14.41
CA PRO A 47 31.33 -25.86 -15.05
C PRO A 47 30.83 -27.02 -14.19
N GLY A 48 29.51 -27.09 -13.99
CA GLY A 48 28.88 -28.15 -13.19
C GLY A 48 29.17 -28.10 -11.70
N SER A 49 29.77 -27.00 -11.19
CA SER A 49 30.08 -26.80 -9.78
C SER A 49 29.54 -25.48 -9.25
N LEU A 50 29.21 -25.43 -7.96
CA LEU A 50 28.89 -24.20 -7.24
C LEU A 50 30.00 -23.90 -6.24
N ILE A 51 30.60 -22.71 -6.30
CA ILE A 51 31.72 -22.34 -5.44
C ILE A 51 31.21 -21.56 -4.22
N VAL A 52 31.68 -21.95 -3.04
CA VAL A 52 31.41 -21.29 -1.75
C VAL A 52 32.76 -20.91 -1.11
N VAL A 53 32.98 -19.62 -0.86
CA VAL A 53 34.21 -19.10 -0.24
C VAL A 53 33.94 -18.74 1.22
N ALA A 54 34.66 -19.35 2.16
CA ALA A 54 34.52 -19.05 3.58
C ALA A 54 35.61 -18.06 4.01
N ALA A 55 35.27 -16.77 4.10
CA ALA A 55 36.18 -15.68 4.41
C ALA A 55 36.06 -15.17 5.87
N ALA A 56 35.07 -15.65 6.63
CA ALA A 56 34.85 -15.24 8.02
C ALA A 56 35.37 -16.28 9.04
N PRO A 57 35.84 -15.86 10.24
CA PRO A 57 36.33 -16.76 11.28
C PRO A 57 35.25 -17.70 11.85
N ASP A 58 33.99 -17.28 11.83
CA ASP A 58 32.80 -18.02 12.28
C ASP A 58 32.03 -18.69 11.12
N ALA A 59 32.62 -18.76 9.92
CA ALA A 59 31.98 -19.33 8.74
C ALA A 59 31.52 -20.79 8.92
N ALA A 60 32.14 -21.55 9.83
CA ALA A 60 31.74 -22.92 10.15
C ALA A 60 30.31 -23.03 10.74
N VAL A 61 29.83 -21.99 11.44
CA VAL A 61 28.45 -21.95 11.95
C VAL A 61 27.48 -21.75 10.79
N VAL A 62 27.71 -20.71 9.99
CA VAL A 62 26.90 -20.38 8.80
C VAL A 62 26.87 -21.55 7.80
N LEU A 63 28.00 -22.20 7.56
CA LEU A 63 28.06 -23.39 6.71
C LEU A 63 27.11 -24.47 7.23
N ARG A 64 27.20 -24.85 8.51
CA ARG A 64 26.34 -25.90 9.09
C ARG A 64 24.85 -25.56 8.97
N ASP A 65 24.49 -24.30 9.23
CA ASP A 65 23.09 -23.87 9.23
C ASP A 65 22.50 -23.79 7.81
N ARG A 66 23.32 -23.47 6.79
CA ARG A 66 22.87 -23.21 5.41
C ARG A 66 23.22 -24.33 4.42
N MET A 67 23.76 -25.47 4.86
CA MET A 67 24.21 -26.55 3.96
C MET A 67 23.07 -27.19 3.16
N ALA A 68 21.91 -27.42 3.78
CA ALA A 68 20.76 -27.98 3.08
C ALA A 68 20.30 -27.06 1.95
N ASP A 69 20.27 -25.75 2.21
CA ASP A 69 19.90 -24.71 1.24
C ASP A 69 20.90 -24.65 0.08
N LEU A 70 22.20 -24.66 0.37
CA LEU A 70 23.25 -24.67 -0.65
C LEU A 70 23.20 -25.92 -1.54
N GLY A 71 22.84 -27.08 -0.97
CA GLY A 71 22.59 -28.30 -1.73
C GLY A 71 21.39 -28.20 -2.68
N VAL A 72 20.30 -27.55 -2.25
CA VAL A 72 19.14 -27.25 -3.09
C VAL A 72 19.51 -26.29 -4.23
N VAL A 73 20.23 -25.21 -3.92
CA VAL A 73 20.69 -24.23 -4.90
C VAL A 73 21.62 -24.87 -5.93
N ALA A 74 22.57 -25.71 -5.51
CA ALA A 74 23.47 -26.42 -6.42
C ALA A 74 22.70 -27.27 -7.43
N ARG A 75 21.77 -28.12 -6.96
CA ARG A 75 20.93 -28.96 -7.83
C ARG A 75 20.09 -28.13 -8.79
N ALA A 76 19.53 -27.02 -8.32
CA ALA A 76 18.73 -26.14 -9.17
C ALA A 76 19.55 -25.43 -10.26
N ARG A 77 20.82 -25.12 -9.99
CA ARG A 77 21.76 -24.56 -10.98
C ARG A 77 22.39 -25.63 -11.88
N GLY A 78 21.99 -26.90 -11.74
CA GLY A 78 22.61 -28.02 -12.45
C GLY A 78 24.05 -28.31 -12.03
N ALA A 79 24.48 -27.80 -10.87
CA ALA A 79 25.77 -28.11 -10.29
C ALA A 79 25.69 -29.48 -9.59
N GLY A 80 26.50 -30.41 -10.07
CA GLY A 80 26.62 -31.75 -9.47
C GLY A 80 27.59 -31.79 -8.30
N THR A 81 28.30 -30.70 -7.99
CA THR A 81 29.32 -30.65 -6.95
C THR A 81 29.40 -29.26 -6.31
N LEU A 82 29.61 -29.21 -5.00
CA LEU A 82 29.95 -28.00 -4.26
C LEU A 82 31.47 -27.91 -4.11
N VAL A 83 32.08 -26.79 -4.51
CA VAL A 83 33.48 -26.50 -4.21
C VAL A 83 33.52 -25.53 -3.04
N VAL A 84 33.87 -26.01 -1.85
CA VAL A 84 33.86 -25.21 -0.62
C VAL A 84 35.29 -24.82 -0.28
N ALA A 85 35.67 -23.59 -0.65
CA ALA A 85 36.96 -22.98 -0.33
C ALA A 85 36.95 -22.49 1.12
N ALA A 86 37.02 -23.43 2.06
CA ALA A 86 37.14 -23.19 3.50
C ALA A 86 38.37 -23.92 4.02
N SER A 87 39.37 -23.17 4.50
CA SER A 87 40.65 -23.70 4.94
C SER A 87 40.49 -24.81 5.99
N GLY A 88 41.12 -25.97 5.74
CA GLY A 88 41.08 -27.12 6.66
C GLY A 88 39.75 -27.86 6.75
N LEU A 89 38.74 -27.54 5.92
CA LEU A 89 37.43 -28.20 5.97
C LEU A 89 37.51 -29.72 5.67
N ALA A 90 38.51 -30.14 4.90
CA ALA A 90 38.79 -31.55 4.68
C ALA A 90 39.89 -32.11 5.58
N ALA A 91 40.39 -31.38 6.59
CA ALA A 91 41.37 -31.92 7.52
C ALA A 91 40.78 -33.11 8.31
N LEU A 92 41.61 -34.13 8.55
CA LEU A 92 41.17 -35.32 9.28
C LEU A 92 40.98 -34.96 10.75
N ALA A 93 39.74 -34.99 11.25
CA ALA A 93 39.44 -34.72 12.64
C ALA A 93 39.79 -35.93 13.54
N PRO A 94 39.91 -35.76 14.88
CA PRO A 94 40.25 -36.85 15.80
C PRO A 94 39.30 -38.04 15.79
N ASN A 95 38.07 -37.85 15.30
CA ASN A 95 37.07 -38.91 15.13
C ASN A 95 37.29 -39.75 13.85
N GLY A 96 38.35 -39.50 13.10
CA GLY A 96 38.67 -40.18 11.85
C GLY A 96 37.81 -39.77 10.66
N ARG A 97 36.93 -38.76 10.81
CA ARG A 97 36.11 -38.20 9.74
C ARG A 97 36.57 -36.80 9.36
N ARG A 98 36.38 -36.43 8.11
CA ARG A 98 36.61 -35.06 7.62
C ARG A 98 35.32 -34.25 7.75
N PRO A 99 35.35 -33.00 8.24
CA PRO A 99 34.16 -32.15 8.29
C PRO A 99 33.46 -32.01 6.93
N ALA A 100 34.22 -32.02 5.83
CA ALA A 100 33.69 -32.05 4.46
C ALA A 100 32.76 -33.24 4.15
N GLU A 101 32.92 -34.39 4.82
CA GLU A 101 31.98 -35.52 4.68
C GLU A 101 30.61 -35.19 5.25
N LEU A 102 30.55 -34.54 6.43
CA LEU A 102 29.31 -34.10 7.05
C LEU A 102 28.61 -33.03 6.19
N VAL A 103 29.41 -32.13 5.61
CA VAL A 103 28.91 -31.11 4.68
C VAL A 103 28.29 -31.77 3.43
N ALA A 104 28.94 -32.80 2.86
CA ALA A 104 28.38 -33.55 1.73
C ALA A 104 27.06 -34.25 2.11
N GLU A 105 27.03 -34.93 3.26
CA GLU A 105 25.83 -35.60 3.78
C GLU A 105 24.66 -34.63 3.97
N GLN A 106 24.90 -33.47 4.57
CA GLN A 106 23.86 -32.45 4.82
C GLN A 106 23.38 -31.76 3.54
N ALA A 107 24.29 -31.45 2.60
CA ALA A 107 23.92 -30.84 1.33
C ALA A 107 23.25 -31.84 0.37
N GLY A 108 23.48 -33.14 0.55
CA GLY A 108 22.99 -34.20 -0.34
C GLY A 108 23.59 -34.12 -1.75
N VAL A 109 24.78 -33.53 -1.88
CA VAL A 109 25.56 -33.43 -3.12
C VAL A 109 27.06 -33.61 -2.80
N PRO A 110 27.88 -34.11 -3.75
CA PRO A 110 29.33 -34.17 -3.58
C PRO A 110 29.95 -32.82 -3.22
N VAL A 111 30.95 -32.84 -2.33
CA VAL A 111 31.70 -31.66 -1.87
C VAL A 111 33.18 -31.84 -2.17
N VAL A 112 33.79 -30.82 -2.75
CA VAL A 112 35.24 -30.69 -2.92
C VAL A 112 35.75 -29.61 -1.97
N ALA A 113 36.63 -29.99 -1.04
CA ALA A 113 37.13 -29.11 0.01
C ALA A 113 38.64 -29.30 0.27
N PRO A 114 39.35 -28.25 0.75
CA PRO A 114 40.78 -28.32 1.03
C PRO A 114 41.05 -28.84 2.45
N ASP A 115 42.14 -29.59 2.64
CA ASP A 115 42.65 -29.94 3.99
C ASP A 115 43.73 -28.99 4.53
N GLY A 116 44.19 -28.05 3.70
CA GLY A 116 45.13 -26.98 4.06
C GLY A 116 44.54 -25.58 3.94
N LEU A 117 45.41 -24.57 3.93
CA LEU A 117 45.01 -23.16 3.77
C LEU A 117 44.73 -22.87 2.30
N VAL A 118 43.52 -22.38 1.99
CA VAL A 118 43.15 -21.96 0.63
C VAL A 118 43.29 -20.46 0.49
N ARG A 119 43.83 -19.99 -0.64
CA ARG A 119 43.80 -18.58 -1.05
C ARG A 119 43.27 -18.46 -2.48
N ILE A 120 42.59 -17.35 -2.77
CA ILE A 120 42.32 -16.93 -4.14
C ILE A 120 43.57 -16.23 -4.67
N THR A 121 44.08 -16.68 -5.81
CA THR A 121 45.26 -16.07 -6.45
C THR A 121 44.85 -14.90 -7.36
N PRO A 122 45.76 -13.96 -7.67
CA PRO A 122 45.43 -12.81 -8.53
C PRO A 122 44.91 -13.18 -9.92
N ASP A 123 45.30 -14.34 -10.44
CA ASP A 123 44.84 -14.94 -11.69
C ASP A 123 43.50 -15.71 -11.57
N GLY A 124 42.85 -15.67 -10.41
CA GLY A 124 41.54 -16.29 -10.20
C GLY A 124 41.57 -17.77 -9.85
N GLY A 125 42.72 -18.33 -9.49
CA GLY A 125 42.84 -19.72 -9.05
C GLY A 125 42.58 -19.90 -7.55
N LEU A 126 42.32 -21.14 -7.12
CA LEU A 126 42.30 -21.52 -5.71
C LEU A 126 43.61 -22.26 -5.37
N ALA A 127 44.57 -21.56 -4.79
CA ALA A 127 45.84 -22.17 -4.41
C ALA A 127 45.80 -22.71 -2.97
N LEU A 128 46.34 -23.91 -2.80
CA LEU A 128 46.51 -24.55 -1.49
C LEU A 128 47.92 -24.29 -0.95
N THR A 129 47.99 -23.92 0.33
CA THR A 129 49.25 -23.82 1.08
C THR A 129 49.22 -24.85 2.20
N THR A 130 50.29 -25.64 2.29
CA THR A 130 50.46 -26.64 3.36
C THR A 130 50.90 -25.93 4.64
N PRO A 131 50.23 -26.14 5.79
CA PRO A 131 50.70 -25.59 7.06
C PRO A 131 52.09 -26.13 7.43
N ASP A 132 52.93 -25.29 8.01
CA ASP A 132 54.28 -25.68 8.45
C ASP A 132 54.21 -26.84 9.46
N GLY A 133 54.99 -27.90 9.20
CA GLY A 133 55.05 -29.09 10.07
C GLY A 133 54.01 -30.17 9.78
N ALA A 134 53.16 -30.02 8.76
CA ALA A 134 52.26 -31.09 8.34
C ALA A 134 53.05 -32.26 7.68
N PRO A 135 52.73 -33.52 7.99
CA PRO A 135 53.45 -34.69 7.49
C PRO A 135 53.19 -34.98 6.00
N GLU A 136 52.12 -34.44 5.43
CA GLU A 136 51.76 -34.58 4.01
C GLU A 136 51.42 -33.22 3.38
N PRO A 137 51.65 -33.05 2.07
CA PRO A 137 51.24 -31.84 1.37
C PRO A 137 49.72 -31.71 1.34
N ALA A 138 49.22 -30.49 1.57
CA ALA A 138 47.80 -30.18 1.50
C ALA A 138 47.23 -30.53 0.11
N ALA A 139 46.00 -31.04 0.09
CA ALA A 139 45.30 -31.47 -1.10
C ALA A 139 43.81 -31.12 -1.03
N TRP A 140 43.18 -31.17 -2.19
CA TRP A 140 41.73 -31.14 -2.30
C TRP A 140 41.18 -32.55 -2.11
N TRP A 141 40.02 -32.64 -1.46
CA TRP A 141 39.34 -33.90 -1.19
C TRP A 141 37.93 -33.85 -1.77
N HIS A 142 37.53 -34.93 -2.43
CA HIS A 142 36.20 -35.16 -2.95
C HIS A 142 35.43 -36.08 -1.99
N CYS A 143 34.40 -35.54 -1.37
CA CYS A 143 33.53 -36.21 -0.40
C CYS A 143 32.17 -36.43 -1.06
N VAL A 144 31.81 -37.69 -1.31
CA VAL A 144 30.49 -38.08 -1.83
C VAL A 144 29.64 -38.57 -0.65
N PRO A 145 28.34 -38.18 -0.55
CA PRO A 145 27.48 -38.64 0.54
C PRO A 145 27.48 -40.17 0.66
N GLY A 146 27.85 -40.69 1.84
CA GLY A 146 27.89 -42.14 2.11
C GLY A 146 29.06 -42.91 1.51
N ALA A 147 30.04 -42.26 0.87
CA ALA A 147 31.24 -42.90 0.34
C ALA A 147 32.51 -42.40 1.04
N ALA A 148 33.59 -43.20 0.98
CA ALA A 148 34.88 -42.81 1.52
C ALA A 148 35.45 -41.60 0.75
N PRO A 149 36.04 -40.60 1.45
CA PRO A 149 36.59 -39.41 0.81
C PRO A 149 37.81 -39.74 -0.05
N GLN A 150 37.90 -39.12 -1.23
CA GLN A 150 38.96 -39.35 -2.21
C GLN A 150 39.86 -38.11 -2.34
N ARG A 151 41.18 -38.29 -2.27
CA ARG A 151 42.14 -37.21 -2.51
C ARG A 151 42.22 -36.90 -4.01
N LEU A 152 42.14 -35.63 -4.38
CA LEU A 152 42.22 -35.18 -5.77
C LEU A 152 43.66 -34.84 -6.16
N ALA A 153 44.07 -35.27 -7.36
CA ALA A 153 45.37 -34.97 -7.95
C ALA A 153 45.32 -33.60 -8.68
N GLY A 154 45.07 -32.51 -7.96
CA GLY A 154 45.12 -31.15 -8.53
C GLY A 154 44.11 -30.18 -7.94
N THR A 155 44.12 -28.96 -8.48
CA THR A 155 43.18 -27.89 -8.13
C THR A 155 41.83 -28.12 -8.81
N PRO A 156 40.69 -27.86 -8.14
CA PRO A 156 39.37 -27.93 -8.76
C PRO A 156 39.34 -27.04 -10.00
N GLY A 157 38.96 -27.61 -11.15
CA GLY A 157 38.90 -26.88 -12.42
C GLY A 157 40.17 -26.87 -13.26
N ALA A 158 41.30 -27.40 -12.76
CA ALA A 158 42.45 -27.66 -13.61
C ALA A 158 42.12 -28.83 -14.55
N THR A 159 41.73 -28.53 -15.79
CA THR A 159 41.57 -29.49 -16.88
C THR A 159 42.89 -30.20 -17.12
N THR A 160 43.09 -31.33 -16.43
CA THR A 160 44.04 -32.34 -16.87
C THR A 160 43.35 -33.04 -18.03
N ALA A 161 43.79 -32.75 -19.25
CA ALA A 161 43.43 -33.55 -20.41
C ALA A 161 43.79 -35.01 -20.10
N GLU A 162 42.78 -35.88 -19.94
CA GLU A 162 43.04 -37.31 -19.80
C GLU A 162 43.67 -37.85 -21.09
N PRO A 163 44.86 -38.48 -21.01
CA PRO A 163 45.38 -39.28 -22.10
C PRO A 163 44.65 -40.63 -22.12
N ARG A 164 44.02 -40.93 -23.25
CA ARG A 164 43.69 -42.30 -23.65
C ARG A 164 44.95 -43.19 -23.53
N ALA A 165 44.92 -44.18 -22.65
CA ALA A 165 45.75 -45.37 -22.80
C ALA A 165 45.06 -46.62 -22.22
N THR A 166 44.77 -47.53 -23.14
CA THR A 166 44.42 -48.94 -23.02
C THR A 166 45.14 -49.73 -21.92
N THR A 167 44.43 -50.63 -21.25
CA THR A 167 44.95 -52.00 -21.03
C THR A 167 43.83 -53.03 -21.00
N HIS A 168 44.05 -54.09 -21.77
CA HIS A 168 43.21 -55.25 -22.02
C HIS A 168 43.33 -56.31 -20.91
N ALA A 169 42.34 -57.24 -20.92
CA ALA A 169 42.29 -58.60 -20.35
C ALA A 169 41.64 -58.76 -18.96
N ALA A 170 40.69 -59.68 -18.68
CA ALA A 170 40.25 -60.87 -19.43
C ALA A 170 38.92 -61.46 -18.87
N VAL A 171 38.12 -62.08 -19.78
CA VAL A 171 37.33 -63.35 -19.62
C VAL A 171 36.02 -63.26 -18.77
N ARG A 172 34.81 -63.70 -19.17
CA ARG A 172 34.30 -64.60 -20.23
C ARG A 172 32.76 -64.46 -20.45
N THR A 173 32.35 -64.40 -21.72
CA THR A 173 31.20 -65.04 -22.42
C THR A 173 29.81 -65.21 -21.77
N ALA A 174 28.78 -64.61 -22.38
CA ALA A 174 27.62 -65.31 -22.96
C ALA A 174 26.76 -64.39 -23.87
N THR A 175 26.64 -64.78 -25.14
CA THR A 175 25.74 -64.27 -26.23
C THR A 175 24.48 -65.17 -26.24
N PRO A 176 23.23 -64.78 -26.63
CA PRO A 176 22.82 -64.29 -27.98
C PRO A 176 21.51 -63.43 -28.05
N PRO A 177 20.83 -63.21 -29.21
CA PRO A 177 21.27 -62.91 -30.58
C PRO A 177 20.70 -61.59 -31.14
N ALA A 178 21.21 -61.20 -32.32
CA ALA A 178 20.79 -60.07 -33.15
C ALA A 178 19.42 -60.27 -33.84
N ALA A 179 18.69 -59.16 -34.05
CA ALA A 179 17.69 -59.05 -35.12
C ALA A 179 17.54 -57.61 -35.65
N ARG A 180 17.95 -57.45 -36.92
CA ARG A 180 17.39 -56.57 -37.96
C ARG A 180 17.41 -55.05 -37.76
N THR A 181 18.42 -54.45 -38.38
CA THR A 181 18.34 -53.17 -39.09
C THR A 181 17.15 -53.12 -40.05
N ALA A 182 16.25 -52.16 -39.85
CA ALA A 182 15.32 -51.65 -40.86
C ALA A 182 15.77 -50.24 -41.28
N PRO A 183 15.64 -49.85 -42.56
CA PRO A 183 16.13 -48.57 -43.05
C PRO A 183 15.25 -47.44 -42.54
N ALA A 184 15.88 -46.40 -41.98
CA ALA A 184 15.23 -45.17 -41.61
C ALA A 184 14.62 -44.51 -42.87
N ALA A 185 13.29 -44.42 -42.89
CA ALA A 185 12.59 -43.55 -43.82
C ALA A 185 13.01 -42.10 -43.55
N PRO A 186 13.33 -41.29 -44.58
CA PRO A 186 13.63 -39.89 -44.39
C PRO A 186 12.35 -39.19 -43.89
N PRO A 187 12.40 -38.36 -42.83
CA PRO A 187 11.25 -37.55 -42.50
C PRO A 187 10.95 -36.63 -43.67
N ALA A 188 9.67 -36.62 -44.08
CA ALA A 188 9.15 -35.67 -45.04
C ALA A 188 9.55 -34.26 -44.56
N ARG A 189 10.40 -33.59 -45.35
CA ARG A 189 10.73 -32.18 -45.15
C ARG A 189 9.44 -31.39 -45.41
N THR A 190 8.68 -31.08 -44.37
CA THR A 190 7.76 -29.96 -44.40
C THR A 190 8.60 -28.70 -44.47
N SER A 191 8.57 -28.08 -45.64
CA SER A 191 9.25 -26.83 -45.99
C SER A 191 8.61 -25.62 -45.29
N GLY A 192 8.53 -25.66 -43.96
CA GLY A 192 8.17 -24.51 -43.14
C GLY A 192 9.40 -24.06 -42.38
N SER A 193 9.83 -22.80 -42.56
CA SER A 193 10.81 -22.21 -41.65
C SER A 193 10.33 -22.38 -40.20
N PRO A 194 11.21 -22.75 -39.26
CA PRO A 194 10.79 -22.98 -37.87
C PRO A 194 10.13 -21.72 -37.32
N ALA A 195 8.94 -21.85 -36.74
CA ALA A 195 8.16 -20.73 -36.19
C ALA A 195 8.89 -20.01 -35.05
N ALA A 196 9.76 -20.72 -34.32
CA ALA A 196 10.63 -20.17 -33.30
C ALA A 196 11.99 -20.86 -33.30
N GLN A 197 13.03 -20.12 -32.94
CA GLN A 197 14.32 -20.69 -32.57
C GLN A 197 14.27 -21.13 -31.10
N VAL A 198 14.74 -22.33 -30.80
CA VAL A 198 14.72 -22.90 -29.45
C VAL A 198 16.14 -23.17 -28.98
N LEU A 199 16.49 -22.63 -27.81
CA LEU A 199 17.72 -22.93 -27.07
C LEU A 199 17.38 -23.61 -25.74
N ARG A 200 18.15 -24.64 -25.35
CA ARG A 200 17.96 -25.30 -24.06
C ARG A 200 18.67 -24.52 -22.95
N LEU A 201 17.97 -24.31 -21.84
CA LEU A 201 18.47 -23.73 -20.59
C LEU A 201 18.54 -24.82 -19.51
N PRO A 202 19.32 -24.62 -18.42
CA PRO A 202 19.33 -25.56 -17.28
C PRO A 202 17.94 -25.82 -16.70
N ALA A 203 17.11 -24.77 -16.58
CA ALA A 203 15.76 -24.85 -16.02
C ALA A 203 14.64 -25.02 -17.08
N GLY A 204 14.97 -25.15 -18.37
CA GLY A 204 13.96 -25.31 -19.42
C GLY A 204 14.41 -24.89 -20.82
N PHE A 205 13.66 -24.00 -21.47
CA PHE A 205 13.87 -23.62 -22.87
C PHE A 205 13.72 -22.11 -23.07
N TRP A 206 14.47 -21.56 -24.01
CA TRP A 206 14.37 -20.18 -24.49
C TRP A 206 13.90 -20.18 -25.95
N LEU A 207 12.79 -19.50 -26.21
CA LEU A 207 12.14 -19.42 -27.50
C LEU A 207 12.25 -17.98 -28.04
N THR A 208 12.86 -17.82 -29.21
CA THR A 208 13.08 -16.50 -29.84
C THR A 208 12.60 -16.48 -31.28
N HIS A 209 12.34 -15.28 -31.80
CA HIS A 209 11.95 -15.12 -33.20
C HIS A 209 13.14 -15.44 -34.13
N PRO A 210 12.99 -16.24 -35.20
CA PRO A 210 14.11 -16.67 -36.05
C PRO A 210 14.86 -15.53 -36.74
N THR A 211 14.15 -14.43 -37.05
CA THR A 211 14.73 -13.27 -37.75
C THR A 211 15.37 -12.24 -36.81
N ALA A 212 15.25 -12.42 -35.49
CA ALA A 212 15.82 -11.54 -34.48
C ALA A 212 16.66 -12.36 -33.48
N PRO A 213 17.74 -13.02 -33.95
CA PRO A 213 18.61 -13.77 -33.06
C PRO A 213 19.25 -12.82 -32.02
N PRO A 214 19.48 -13.29 -30.80
CA PRO A 214 20.12 -12.48 -29.77
C PRO A 214 21.54 -12.08 -30.23
N ALA A 215 21.89 -10.81 -30.05
CA ALA A 215 23.21 -10.28 -30.44
C ALA A 215 24.37 -10.84 -29.60
N GLY A 216 24.08 -11.53 -28.50
CA GLY A 216 25.03 -12.16 -27.59
C GLY A 216 24.34 -12.84 -26.40
N PRO A 217 25.10 -13.50 -25.50
CA PRO A 217 24.55 -14.06 -24.28
C PRO A 217 24.00 -12.93 -23.39
N LEU A 218 22.72 -13.02 -23.01
CA LEU A 218 22.09 -12.07 -22.09
C LEU A 218 22.44 -12.49 -20.65
N PRO A 219 23.23 -11.70 -19.90
CA PRO A 219 23.86 -12.17 -18.65
C PRO A 219 22.86 -12.68 -17.61
N GLY A 220 21.72 -12.01 -17.45
CA GLY A 220 20.71 -12.40 -16.47
C GLY A 220 20.01 -13.71 -16.81
N LEU A 221 19.95 -14.15 -18.07
CA LEU A 221 19.23 -15.37 -18.44
C LEU A 221 19.84 -16.65 -17.86
N GLY A 222 21.14 -16.63 -17.55
CA GLY A 222 21.81 -17.74 -16.87
C GLY A 222 21.29 -17.97 -15.44
N LEU A 223 20.61 -16.99 -14.85
CA LEU A 223 20.00 -17.09 -13.52
C LEU A 223 18.65 -17.80 -13.53
N ALA A 224 18.07 -18.06 -14.70
CA ALA A 224 16.76 -18.69 -14.84
C ALA A 224 16.71 -20.01 -14.07
N ALA A 225 15.86 -20.08 -13.04
CA ALA A 225 15.73 -21.24 -12.18
C ALA A 225 14.29 -21.41 -11.71
N ALA A 226 13.91 -22.65 -11.43
CA ALA A 226 12.60 -23.00 -10.92
C ALA A 226 12.68 -24.21 -9.97
N PRO A 227 11.65 -24.43 -9.13
CA PRO A 227 11.58 -25.63 -8.30
C PRO A 227 11.66 -26.92 -9.09
N PRO A 228 12.16 -28.02 -8.48
CA PRO A 228 12.12 -29.34 -9.08
C PRO A 228 10.72 -29.69 -9.62
N GLY A 229 10.68 -30.27 -10.82
CA GLY A 229 9.42 -30.62 -11.51
C GLY A 229 8.73 -29.45 -12.23
N THR A 230 9.39 -28.28 -12.32
CA THR A 230 8.92 -27.13 -13.10
C THR A 230 9.84 -26.88 -14.29
N VAL A 231 9.27 -26.69 -15.48
CA VAL A 231 10.00 -26.30 -16.70
C VAL A 231 9.71 -24.84 -17.01
N VAL A 232 10.77 -24.05 -17.17
CA VAL A 232 10.70 -22.64 -17.55
C VAL A 232 10.68 -22.51 -19.07
N LEU A 233 9.67 -21.81 -19.60
CA LEU A 233 9.57 -21.41 -21.00
C LEU A 233 9.83 -19.91 -21.09
N LEU A 234 11.08 -19.56 -21.39
CA LEU A 234 11.49 -18.18 -21.57
C LEU A 234 11.19 -17.73 -23.01
N VAL A 235 10.61 -16.55 -23.20
CA VAL A 235 10.17 -16.06 -24.51
C VAL A 235 10.77 -14.69 -24.80
N GLY A 236 11.27 -14.53 -26.03
CA GLY A 236 11.66 -13.24 -26.60
C GLY A 236 13.06 -12.76 -26.24
N THR A 237 13.39 -11.56 -26.73
CA THR A 237 14.63 -10.81 -26.50
C THR A 237 14.27 -9.33 -26.28
N PRO A 238 15.20 -8.48 -25.81
CA PRO A 238 14.94 -7.04 -25.73
C PRO A 238 14.50 -6.40 -27.06
N ALA A 239 15.01 -6.88 -28.20
CA ALA A 239 14.68 -6.37 -29.53
C ALA A 239 13.42 -7.00 -30.14
N ALA A 240 13.05 -8.21 -29.72
CA ALA A 240 11.87 -8.94 -30.14
C ALA A 240 11.24 -9.61 -28.91
N PRO A 241 10.50 -8.86 -28.07
CA PRO A 241 10.09 -9.30 -26.73
C PRO A 241 9.06 -10.43 -26.72
N LEU A 242 8.42 -10.69 -27.87
CA LEU A 242 7.27 -11.58 -27.98
C LEU A 242 7.33 -12.41 -29.27
N LEU A 243 6.79 -13.63 -29.20
CA LEU A 243 6.35 -14.46 -30.32
C LEU A 243 4.83 -14.37 -30.46
N LEU A 244 4.27 -14.59 -31.65
CA LEU A 244 2.81 -14.65 -31.74
C LEU A 244 2.27 -15.77 -30.81
N PRO A 245 1.16 -15.55 -30.07
CA PRO A 245 0.70 -16.51 -29.06
C PRO A 245 0.50 -17.94 -29.58
N GLU A 246 -0.02 -18.09 -30.80
CA GLU A 246 -0.20 -19.40 -31.43
C GLU A 246 1.13 -20.04 -31.85
N GLU A 247 2.07 -19.26 -32.41
CA GLU A 247 3.40 -19.76 -32.78
C GLU A 247 4.19 -20.21 -31.55
N PHE A 248 4.08 -19.46 -30.44
CA PHE A 248 4.62 -19.85 -29.15
C PHE A 248 4.01 -21.16 -28.64
N ALA A 249 2.68 -21.27 -28.67
CA ALA A 249 1.99 -22.48 -28.21
C ALA A 249 2.36 -23.70 -29.06
N ASP A 250 2.43 -23.56 -30.39
CA ASP A 250 2.88 -24.59 -31.32
C ASP A 250 4.32 -25.03 -31.02
N ALA A 251 5.22 -24.08 -30.87
CA ALA A 251 6.63 -24.34 -30.56
C ALA A 251 6.77 -25.03 -29.20
N ALA A 252 6.03 -24.60 -28.18
CA ALA A 252 6.07 -25.19 -26.85
C ALA A 252 5.55 -26.64 -26.82
N VAL A 253 4.47 -26.95 -27.55
CA VAL A 253 3.92 -28.32 -27.63
C VAL A 253 4.89 -29.29 -28.32
N ALA A 254 5.75 -28.79 -29.21
CA ALA A 254 6.78 -29.59 -29.86
C ALA A 254 7.98 -29.93 -28.92
N LEU A 255 8.06 -29.31 -27.74
CA LEU A 255 9.14 -29.56 -26.77
C LEU A 255 8.83 -30.79 -25.90
N PRO A 256 9.85 -31.49 -25.39
CA PRO A 256 9.68 -32.60 -24.45
C PRO A 256 9.35 -32.07 -23.05
N LEU A 257 8.11 -31.63 -22.85
CA LEU A 257 7.67 -30.94 -21.62
C LEU A 257 7.19 -31.87 -20.49
N ASP A 258 6.97 -33.16 -20.76
CA ASP A 258 6.49 -34.21 -19.82
C ASP A 258 5.43 -33.73 -18.80
N ALA A 259 5.18 -34.50 -17.73
CA ALA A 259 4.21 -34.15 -16.68
C ALA A 259 4.66 -32.97 -15.79
N ALA A 260 5.59 -32.13 -16.26
CA ALA A 260 6.12 -31.01 -15.51
C ALA A 260 5.11 -29.86 -15.41
N ARG A 261 5.23 -29.09 -14.32
CA ARG A 261 4.56 -27.80 -14.18
C ARG A 261 5.22 -26.82 -15.15
N LEU A 262 4.43 -26.04 -15.86
CA LEU A 262 4.95 -25.05 -16.82
C LEU A 262 4.94 -23.66 -16.21
N LEU A 263 6.07 -22.96 -16.36
CA LEU A 263 6.22 -21.56 -15.98
C LEU A 263 6.70 -20.76 -17.19
N VAL A 264 5.81 -19.93 -17.75
CA VAL A 264 6.10 -19.04 -18.87
C VAL A 264 6.71 -17.76 -18.34
N SER A 265 7.75 -17.25 -18.99
CA SER A 265 8.35 -15.96 -18.66
C SER A 265 8.69 -15.23 -19.96
N ALA A 266 8.18 -14.01 -20.11
CA ALA A 266 8.55 -13.12 -21.20
C ALA A 266 9.03 -11.79 -20.59
N PRO A 267 10.29 -11.72 -20.11
CA PRO A 267 10.75 -10.63 -19.23
C PRO A 267 10.65 -9.22 -19.83
N TRP A 268 10.60 -9.13 -21.17
CA TRP A 268 10.53 -7.87 -21.90
C TRP A 268 9.16 -7.58 -22.51
N ALA A 269 8.22 -8.53 -22.41
CA ALA A 269 6.85 -8.34 -22.87
C ALA A 269 6.05 -7.52 -21.85
N SER A 270 4.99 -6.89 -22.33
CA SER A 270 3.97 -6.31 -21.45
C SER A 270 3.15 -7.40 -20.74
N PRO A 271 2.51 -7.11 -19.59
CA PRO A 271 1.73 -8.10 -18.86
C PRO A 271 0.50 -8.65 -19.63
N ASP A 272 -0.11 -7.86 -20.51
CA ASP A 272 -1.19 -8.29 -21.39
C ASP A 272 -0.69 -9.26 -22.47
N GLU A 273 0.48 -9.00 -23.05
CA GLU A 273 1.15 -9.92 -23.96
C GLU A 273 1.54 -11.24 -23.27
N LEU A 274 2.08 -11.17 -22.05
CA LEU A 274 2.40 -12.35 -21.24
C LEU A 274 1.13 -13.17 -20.91
N THR A 275 0.04 -12.46 -20.60
CA THR A 275 -1.28 -13.07 -20.35
C THR A 275 -1.79 -13.78 -21.60
N ALA A 276 -1.66 -13.17 -22.77
CA ALA A 276 -2.05 -13.77 -24.05
C ALA A 276 -1.23 -15.04 -24.37
N LEU A 277 0.10 -14.99 -24.19
CA LEU A 277 0.98 -16.15 -24.38
C LEU A 277 0.60 -17.32 -23.45
N THR A 278 0.39 -17.00 -22.18
CA THR A 278 0.05 -18.00 -21.14
C THR A 278 -1.33 -18.59 -21.39
N GLY A 279 -2.31 -17.77 -21.77
CA GLY A 279 -3.66 -18.18 -22.13
C GLY A 279 -3.70 -19.09 -23.35
N ALA A 280 -2.97 -18.74 -24.42
CA ALA A 280 -2.86 -19.56 -25.63
C ALA A 280 -2.26 -20.93 -25.31
N LEU A 281 -1.18 -20.98 -24.52
CA LEU A 281 -0.56 -22.24 -24.12
C LEU A 281 -1.46 -23.08 -23.20
N ALA A 282 -2.15 -22.45 -22.24
CA ALA A 282 -3.10 -23.14 -21.36
C ALA A 282 -4.27 -23.75 -22.15
N ALA A 283 -4.84 -22.99 -23.09
CA ALA A 283 -5.88 -23.46 -23.98
C ALA A 283 -5.39 -24.63 -24.84
N ARG A 284 -4.18 -24.52 -25.41
CA ARG A 284 -3.62 -25.56 -26.26
C ARG A 284 -3.33 -26.87 -25.53
N LEU A 285 -2.82 -26.79 -24.31
CA LEU A 285 -2.51 -27.95 -23.48
C LEU A 285 -3.72 -28.48 -22.69
N ALA A 286 -4.85 -27.77 -22.72
CA ALA A 286 -6.03 -28.03 -21.91
C ALA A 286 -5.71 -28.21 -20.40
N ARG A 287 -4.71 -27.48 -19.89
CA ARG A 287 -4.31 -27.53 -18.47
C ARG A 287 -3.83 -26.15 -17.98
N PRO A 288 -3.85 -25.90 -16.65
CA PRO A 288 -3.35 -24.63 -16.11
C PRO A 288 -1.87 -24.40 -16.42
N VAL A 289 -1.52 -23.15 -16.71
CA VAL A 289 -0.15 -22.68 -16.95
C VAL A 289 0.10 -21.46 -16.08
N HIS A 290 1.28 -21.39 -15.47
CA HIS A 290 1.70 -20.23 -14.70
C HIS A 290 2.58 -19.31 -15.53
N ALA A 291 2.53 -18.02 -15.25
CA ALA A 291 3.43 -17.02 -15.81
C ALA A 291 4.22 -16.35 -14.68
N ALA A 292 5.52 -16.12 -14.88
CA ALA A 292 6.35 -15.32 -13.98
C ALA A 292 6.40 -13.86 -14.46
N ILE A 293 6.27 -12.90 -13.55
CA ILE A 293 6.54 -11.49 -13.85
C ILE A 293 8.05 -11.29 -13.81
N GLY A 294 8.67 -11.02 -14.97
CA GLY A 294 10.13 -10.99 -15.10
C GLY A 294 10.74 -12.39 -15.22
N LEU A 295 12.03 -12.51 -14.92
CA LEU A 295 12.81 -13.75 -15.00
C LEU A 295 12.66 -14.57 -13.70
N PRO A 296 12.16 -15.82 -13.74
CA PRO A 296 12.07 -16.66 -12.55
C PRO A 296 13.45 -17.10 -12.08
N VAL A 297 13.71 -16.97 -10.78
CA VAL A 297 14.95 -17.36 -10.12
C VAL A 297 14.65 -18.04 -8.78
N LEU A 298 15.64 -18.71 -8.18
CA LEU A 298 15.54 -19.19 -6.80
C LEU A 298 16.35 -18.25 -5.89
N GLY A 299 15.65 -17.54 -5.03
CA GLY A 299 16.24 -16.69 -3.98
C GLY A 299 16.31 -17.43 -2.64
N GLU A 300 16.79 -16.74 -1.61
CA GLU A 300 16.92 -17.31 -0.26
C GLU A 300 15.58 -17.72 0.36
N GLY A 301 14.52 -16.97 0.07
CA GLY A 301 13.14 -17.27 0.51
C GLY A 301 12.39 -18.25 -0.40
N GLY A 302 13.09 -18.89 -1.34
CA GLY A 302 12.49 -19.79 -2.32
C GLY A 302 12.23 -19.15 -3.68
N PRO A 303 11.23 -19.64 -4.45
CA PRO A 303 11.01 -19.21 -5.82
C PRO A 303 10.55 -17.75 -5.90
N THR A 304 11.27 -16.96 -6.70
CA THR A 304 10.97 -15.55 -6.93
C THR A 304 11.20 -15.17 -8.39
N SER A 305 11.13 -13.89 -8.73
CA SER A 305 11.39 -13.36 -10.06
C SER A 305 12.24 -12.09 -10.00
N ARG A 306 12.90 -11.75 -11.10
CA ARG A 306 13.66 -10.49 -11.25
C ARG A 306 13.25 -9.76 -12.52
N VAL A 307 12.99 -8.46 -12.41
CA VAL A 307 12.76 -7.61 -13.58
C VAL A 307 14.09 -7.43 -14.31
N LEU A 308 14.06 -7.57 -15.64
CA LEU A 308 15.23 -7.40 -16.50
C LEU A 308 15.21 -6.05 -17.22
N ASP A 309 16.37 -5.43 -17.35
CA ASP A 309 16.53 -4.27 -18.23
C ASP A 309 16.70 -4.66 -19.71
N ALA A 310 16.89 -3.66 -20.57
CA ALA A 310 17.08 -3.85 -22.01
C ALA A 310 18.40 -4.57 -22.36
N GLN A 311 19.34 -4.63 -21.41
CA GLN A 311 20.62 -5.32 -21.52
C GLN A 311 20.53 -6.74 -20.92
N GLY A 312 19.37 -7.12 -20.38
CA GLY A 312 19.14 -8.41 -19.75
C GLY A 312 19.77 -8.54 -18.35
N GLN A 313 20.10 -7.43 -17.69
CA GLN A 313 20.56 -7.45 -16.30
C GLN A 313 19.37 -7.55 -15.36
N ALA A 314 19.50 -8.38 -14.33
CA ALA A 314 18.52 -8.47 -13.26
C ALA A 314 18.61 -7.23 -12.36
N ARG A 315 17.47 -6.60 -12.10
CA ARG A 315 17.36 -5.38 -11.30
C ARG A 315 16.68 -5.72 -9.96
N TRP A 316 15.40 -5.39 -9.84
CA TRP A 316 14.62 -5.57 -8.63
C TRP A 316 13.67 -6.78 -8.72
N GLU A 317 13.15 -7.20 -7.57
CA GLU A 317 12.17 -8.28 -7.43
C GLU A 317 10.73 -7.72 -7.40
N PRO A 318 9.81 -8.22 -8.26
CA PRO A 318 8.46 -7.69 -8.34
C PRO A 318 7.58 -8.10 -7.16
N TYR A 319 6.60 -7.25 -6.81
CA TYR A 319 5.62 -7.55 -5.77
C TYR A 319 4.63 -8.62 -6.22
N LEU A 320 4.18 -8.57 -7.49
CA LEU A 320 3.44 -9.67 -8.10
C LEU A 320 4.43 -10.62 -8.77
N LEU A 321 4.57 -11.83 -8.24
CA LEU A 321 5.59 -12.79 -8.70
C LEU A 321 5.07 -13.67 -9.82
N ARG A 322 3.83 -14.14 -9.71
CA ARG A 322 3.23 -15.08 -10.67
C ARG A 322 1.76 -14.81 -10.95
N LEU A 323 1.41 -15.16 -12.17
CA LEU A 323 0.05 -15.26 -12.68
C LEU A 323 -0.30 -16.73 -12.95
N ALA A 324 -1.58 -17.06 -12.97
CA ALA A 324 -2.10 -18.35 -13.41
C ALA A 324 -3.19 -18.15 -14.45
N SER A 325 -3.12 -18.92 -15.54
CA SER A 325 -4.17 -19.02 -16.55
C SER A 325 -4.66 -20.46 -16.62
N ALA A 326 -5.97 -20.65 -16.65
CA ALA A 326 -6.61 -21.94 -16.89
C ALA A 326 -7.42 -21.87 -18.20
N PRO A 327 -7.67 -23.01 -18.87
CA PRO A 327 -8.47 -23.03 -20.09
C PRO A 327 -9.84 -22.36 -19.90
N GLY A 328 -10.15 -21.36 -20.73
CA GLY A 328 -11.42 -20.63 -20.68
C GLY A 328 -11.58 -19.67 -19.49
N GLN A 329 -10.54 -19.44 -18.69
CA GLN A 329 -10.55 -18.53 -17.55
C GLN A 329 -9.62 -17.34 -17.78
N GLY A 330 -9.95 -16.20 -17.17
CA GLY A 330 -9.05 -15.05 -17.12
C GLY A 330 -7.80 -15.35 -16.29
N THR A 331 -6.73 -14.61 -16.56
CA THR A 331 -5.49 -14.74 -15.78
C THR A 331 -5.65 -14.09 -14.41
N THR A 332 -5.20 -14.77 -13.37
CA THR A 332 -5.33 -14.33 -11.97
C THR A 332 -3.97 -14.32 -11.26
N PRO A 333 -3.76 -13.43 -10.25
CA PRO A 333 -2.61 -13.49 -9.37
C PRO A 333 -2.50 -14.85 -8.67
N ALA A 334 -1.33 -15.47 -8.73
CA ALA A 334 -1.08 -16.79 -8.16
C ALA A 334 0.05 -16.80 -7.11
N ALA A 335 0.94 -15.81 -7.13
CA ALA A 335 1.92 -15.59 -6.08
C ALA A 335 2.36 -14.13 -6.04
N TRP A 336 2.57 -13.61 -4.84
CA TRP A 336 3.01 -12.24 -4.58
C TRP A 336 3.90 -12.20 -3.34
N ARG A 337 4.67 -11.13 -3.22
CA ARG A 337 5.55 -10.90 -2.09
C ARG A 337 4.71 -10.44 -0.90
N ASN A 338 4.85 -11.15 0.23
CA ASN A 338 4.26 -10.75 1.50
C ASN A 338 5.29 -10.16 2.48
N SER A 339 6.60 -10.30 2.18
CA SER A 339 7.73 -9.69 2.89
C SER A 339 7.72 -9.77 4.43
N GLY A 340 6.99 -10.73 5.02
CA GLY A 340 6.87 -10.87 6.47
C GLY A 340 6.05 -9.78 7.16
N ALA A 341 5.38 -8.90 6.41
CA ALA A 341 4.44 -7.95 6.99
C ALA A 341 3.14 -8.67 7.35
N ASP A 342 2.51 -8.33 8.48
CA ASP A 342 1.20 -8.84 8.90
C ASP A 342 0.07 -8.21 8.06
N TRP A 343 0.24 -8.21 6.75
CA TRP A 343 -0.73 -7.66 5.83
C TRP A 343 -1.86 -8.65 5.63
N ARG A 344 -3.03 -8.27 6.14
CA ARG A 344 -4.26 -8.99 5.87
C ARG A 344 -4.58 -8.89 4.38
N THR A 345 -4.61 -10.05 3.72
CA THR A 345 -5.02 -10.16 2.31
C THR A 345 -6.53 -10.25 2.22
N ASP A 346 -7.16 -9.31 1.54
CA ASP A 346 -8.62 -9.33 1.26
C ASP A 346 -8.95 -10.09 -0.04
N GLY A 347 -7.93 -10.44 -0.83
CA GLY A 347 -8.06 -11.24 -2.04
C GLY A 347 -6.70 -11.60 -2.65
N PRO A 348 -6.67 -12.26 -3.83
CA PRO A 348 -5.44 -12.61 -4.51
C PRO A 348 -4.62 -11.35 -4.85
N ALA A 349 -3.43 -11.21 -4.24
CA ALA A 349 -2.56 -10.04 -4.36
C ALA A 349 -3.19 -8.71 -3.91
N VAL A 350 -4.28 -8.73 -3.14
CA VAL A 350 -4.96 -7.54 -2.61
C VAL A 350 -4.82 -7.51 -1.10
N PHE A 351 -4.31 -6.39 -0.59
CA PHE A 351 -4.04 -6.13 0.82
C PHE A 351 -4.94 -5.00 1.33
N ALA A 352 -5.36 -5.13 2.59
CA ALA A 352 -6.11 -4.08 3.26
C ALA A 352 -5.26 -2.81 3.40
N ALA A 353 -5.75 -1.67 2.91
CA ALA A 353 -5.11 -0.37 3.07
C ALA A 353 -5.81 0.46 4.16
N PHE A 354 -6.83 1.20 3.77
CA PHE A 354 -7.69 2.04 4.62
C PHE A 354 -9.10 2.11 4.01
N PRO A 355 -10.15 2.59 4.72
CA PRO A 355 -11.53 2.49 4.24
C PRO A 355 -11.72 2.96 2.79
N TYR A 356 -12.41 2.15 1.98
CA TYR A 356 -12.66 2.37 0.55
C TYR A 356 -11.43 2.31 -0.37
N TRP A 357 -10.28 1.93 0.16
CA TRP A 357 -9.06 1.77 -0.60
C TRP A 357 -8.44 0.40 -0.33
N ALA A 358 -7.86 -0.16 -1.39
CA ALA A 358 -7.11 -1.41 -1.34
C ALA A 358 -5.72 -1.17 -1.92
N LEU A 359 -4.74 -1.89 -1.39
CA LEU A 359 -3.41 -1.94 -1.99
C LEU A 359 -3.29 -3.25 -2.75
N GLU A 360 -2.98 -3.19 -4.04
CA GLU A 360 -2.88 -4.38 -4.90
C GLU A 360 -1.45 -4.53 -5.44
N ALA A 361 -0.90 -5.74 -5.38
CA ALA A 361 0.34 -6.05 -6.09
C ALA A 361 0.06 -6.26 -7.59
N VAL A 362 0.68 -5.42 -8.40
CA VAL A 362 0.56 -5.41 -9.88
C VAL A 362 1.94 -5.66 -10.49
N PRO A 363 2.04 -6.00 -11.79
CA PRO A 363 3.34 -6.28 -12.41
C PRO A 363 4.36 -5.15 -12.24
N ALA A 364 3.92 -3.90 -12.37
CA ALA A 364 4.79 -2.73 -12.23
C ALA A 364 5.19 -2.38 -10.78
N GLY A 365 4.59 -3.01 -9.78
CA GLY A 365 4.85 -2.71 -8.36
C GLY A 365 3.58 -2.82 -7.52
N LEU A 366 3.19 -1.72 -6.87
CA LEU A 366 2.00 -1.64 -6.02
C LEU A 366 1.01 -0.61 -6.56
N TRP A 367 -0.27 -0.88 -6.38
CA TRP A 367 -1.36 0.01 -6.79
C TRP A 367 -2.31 0.27 -5.63
N LEU A 368 -2.28 1.49 -5.09
CA LEU A 368 -3.24 1.99 -4.12
C LEU A 368 -4.46 2.49 -4.88
N ARG A 369 -5.59 1.77 -4.77
CA ARG A 369 -6.77 1.95 -5.60
C ARG A 369 -8.05 2.05 -4.77
N PRO A 370 -9.08 2.76 -5.26
CA PRO A 370 -10.40 2.71 -4.64
C PRO A 370 -11.02 1.30 -4.78
N GLU A 371 -11.91 0.97 -3.84
CA GLU A 371 -12.69 -0.27 -3.83
C GLU A 371 -14.20 0.06 -3.92
N PRO A 372 -14.94 -0.49 -4.89
CA PRO A 372 -14.47 -1.40 -5.96
C PRO A 372 -13.66 -0.69 -7.05
N PRO A 373 -12.78 -1.40 -7.77
CA PRO A 373 -12.02 -0.82 -8.86
C PRO A 373 -12.88 -0.64 -10.11
N HIS A 374 -12.69 0.48 -10.83
CA HIS A 374 -13.43 0.79 -12.07
C HIS A 374 -12.59 0.58 -13.33
N VAL A 375 -11.26 0.70 -13.21
CA VAL A 375 -10.33 0.61 -14.33
C VAL A 375 -9.17 -0.30 -13.93
N LEU A 376 -8.83 -1.26 -14.78
CA LEU A 376 -7.79 -2.27 -14.50
C LEU A 376 -6.45 -1.97 -15.16
N THR A 377 -6.26 -0.77 -15.72
CA THR A 377 -5.06 -0.39 -16.50
C THR A 377 -3.74 -0.58 -15.75
N PRO A 378 -3.62 -0.31 -14.43
CA PRO A 378 -2.36 -0.57 -13.72
C PRO A 378 -1.94 -2.04 -13.68
N ARG A 379 -2.88 -2.99 -13.81
CA ARG A 379 -2.56 -4.44 -13.91
C ARG A 379 -1.81 -4.80 -15.19
N PHE A 380 -1.92 -3.97 -16.21
CA PHE A 380 -1.28 -4.17 -17.52
C PHE A 380 -0.08 -3.24 -17.72
N ARG A 381 0.30 -2.45 -16.72
CA ARG A 381 1.48 -1.58 -16.83
C ARG A 381 2.74 -2.43 -16.80
N ARG A 382 3.63 -2.19 -17.76
CA ARG A 382 4.93 -2.86 -17.85
C ARG A 382 5.81 -2.47 -16.64
N PRO A 383 6.53 -3.44 -16.02
CA PRO A 383 7.51 -3.13 -14.99
C PRO A 383 8.65 -2.27 -15.55
N GLU A 384 8.99 -1.19 -14.85
CA GLU A 384 10.12 -0.33 -15.21
C GLU A 384 11.40 -0.93 -14.62
N PRO A 385 12.44 -1.23 -15.42
CA PRO A 385 13.65 -1.90 -14.88
C PRO A 385 14.41 -1.07 -13.85
N ALA A 386 14.26 0.25 -13.88
CA ALA A 386 14.96 1.14 -12.96
C ALA A 386 14.48 1.01 -11.51
N ARG A 387 13.16 0.84 -11.31
CA ARG A 387 12.55 0.78 -9.97
C ARG A 387 11.10 0.27 -10.01
N PRO A 388 10.58 -0.29 -8.92
CA PRO A 388 9.15 -0.53 -8.77
C PRO A 388 8.36 0.79 -8.71
N LEU A 389 7.10 0.73 -9.15
CA LEU A 389 6.15 1.84 -9.06
C LEU A 389 5.18 1.67 -7.90
N LEU A 390 4.86 2.77 -7.24
CA LEU A 390 3.71 2.92 -6.37
C LEU A 390 2.69 3.80 -7.10
N ILE A 391 1.61 3.18 -7.56
CA ILE A 391 0.58 3.81 -8.38
C ILE A 391 -0.58 4.21 -7.48
N VAL A 392 -1.04 5.46 -7.54
CA VAL A 392 -2.14 5.96 -6.70
C VAL A 392 -3.33 6.39 -7.56
N GLY A 393 -4.51 5.88 -7.21
CA GLY A 393 -5.79 6.28 -7.79
C GLY A 393 -6.15 5.54 -9.08
N GLU A 394 -7.14 6.08 -9.79
CA GLU A 394 -7.70 5.54 -11.03
C GLU A 394 -7.85 6.62 -12.07
N ARG A 395 -7.69 6.26 -13.35
CA ARG A 395 -7.83 7.20 -14.47
C ARG A 395 -9.15 7.94 -14.40
N ASP A 396 -9.08 9.25 -14.65
CA ASP A 396 -10.22 10.17 -14.67
C ASP A 396 -10.95 10.34 -13.33
N ARG A 397 -10.38 9.87 -12.20
CA ARG A 397 -10.90 10.11 -10.85
C ARG A 397 -9.98 11.01 -10.03
N PRO A 398 -10.51 11.97 -9.27
CA PRO A 398 -9.71 12.80 -8.39
C PRO A 398 -9.03 11.96 -7.32
N VAL A 399 -7.76 12.24 -7.07
CA VAL A 399 -7.03 11.73 -5.90
C VAL A 399 -6.97 12.84 -4.87
N GLU A 400 -7.71 12.65 -3.79
CA GLU A 400 -7.85 13.63 -2.71
C GLU A 400 -6.55 13.74 -1.89
N PRO A 401 -6.26 14.90 -1.27
CA PRO A 401 -5.09 15.09 -0.41
C PRO A 401 -4.98 14.04 0.71
N ASP A 402 -6.10 13.71 1.37
CA ASP A 402 -6.18 12.74 2.47
C ASP A 402 -5.67 11.33 2.06
N VAL A 403 -5.77 10.98 0.78
CA VAL A 403 -5.26 9.69 0.26
C VAL A 403 -3.73 9.65 0.36
N PHE A 404 -3.05 10.77 0.13
CA PHE A 404 -1.60 10.84 0.26
C PHE A 404 -1.17 10.85 1.72
N GLU A 405 -1.95 11.43 2.63
CA GLU A 405 -1.66 11.36 4.07
C GLU A 405 -1.78 9.92 4.60
N GLU A 406 -2.86 9.21 4.27
CA GLU A 406 -3.02 7.79 4.63
C GLU A 406 -2.01 6.89 3.90
N LEU A 407 -1.56 7.29 2.70
CA LEU A 407 -0.46 6.62 2.01
C LEU A 407 0.85 6.72 2.81
N GLY A 408 1.14 7.86 3.44
CA GLY A 408 2.30 7.99 4.31
C GLY A 408 2.28 6.96 5.45
N ALA A 409 1.15 6.84 6.13
CA ALA A 409 0.96 5.84 7.19
C ALA A 409 0.99 4.39 6.68
N LEU A 410 0.66 4.16 5.41
CA LEU A 410 0.81 2.86 4.75
C LEU A 410 2.29 2.57 4.42
N LEU A 411 3.05 3.58 4.02
CA LEU A 411 4.47 3.48 3.69
C LEU A 411 5.35 3.16 4.90
N ASP A 412 5.00 3.68 6.07
CA ASP A 412 5.70 3.34 7.32
C ASP A 412 5.56 1.85 7.70
N ARG A 413 4.56 1.17 7.14
CA ARG A 413 4.31 -0.27 7.32
C ARG A 413 4.77 -1.11 6.13
N LEU A 414 5.22 -0.48 5.04
CA LEU A 414 5.73 -1.17 3.87
C LEU A 414 7.14 -1.70 4.20
N PRO A 415 7.46 -2.95 3.85
CA PRO A 415 8.82 -3.45 3.93
C PRO A 415 9.72 -2.52 3.11
N THR A 416 10.93 -2.28 3.61
CA THR A 416 11.95 -1.53 2.88
C THR A 416 12.11 -2.15 1.49
N VAL A 417 11.88 -1.34 0.48
CA VAL A 417 12.22 -1.68 -0.90
C VAL A 417 13.73 -1.87 -0.96
N GLY A 418 14.21 -2.61 -1.95
CA GLY A 418 15.64 -2.61 -2.27
C GLY A 418 16.17 -1.19 -2.51
N ALA A 419 17.48 -1.08 -2.71
CA ALA A 419 18.18 0.20 -2.89
C ALA A 419 17.61 1.09 -4.00
N GLU A 420 16.78 0.55 -4.90
CA GLU A 420 16.13 1.27 -5.99
C GLU A 420 15.02 2.25 -5.55
N GLY A 421 14.42 2.04 -4.37
CA GLY A 421 13.27 2.82 -3.89
C GLY A 421 12.02 2.67 -4.78
N PHE A 422 10.98 3.48 -4.52
CA PHE A 422 9.77 3.53 -5.34
C PHE A 422 9.70 4.80 -6.19
N GLY A 423 9.15 4.69 -7.39
CA GLY A 423 8.58 5.82 -8.11
C GLY A 423 7.10 6.01 -7.76
N LEU A 424 6.70 7.19 -7.29
CA LEU A 424 5.31 7.54 -7.00
C LEU A 424 4.63 8.12 -8.25
N LEU A 425 3.68 7.36 -8.81
CA LEU A 425 2.91 7.72 -9.98
C LEU A 425 1.43 7.92 -9.62
N VAL A 426 0.83 9.02 -10.05
CA VAL A 426 -0.61 9.27 -9.83
C VAL A 426 -1.39 8.92 -11.09
N HIS A 427 -2.18 7.85 -11.05
CA HIS A 427 -2.99 7.45 -12.20
C HIS A 427 -4.32 8.23 -12.31
N GLY A 428 -4.74 8.91 -11.23
CA GLY A 428 -5.93 9.76 -11.22
C GLY A 428 -5.70 11.22 -11.55
N LEU A 429 -6.80 11.98 -11.55
CA LEU A 429 -6.81 13.44 -11.68
C LEU A 429 -6.19 14.04 -10.42
N LEU A 430 -5.11 14.78 -10.59
CA LEU A 430 -4.37 15.36 -9.50
C LEU A 430 -4.64 16.87 -9.43
N GLU A 431 -5.34 17.29 -8.38
CA GLU A 431 -5.58 18.71 -8.11
C GLU A 431 -4.34 19.38 -7.48
N PRO A 432 -4.15 20.70 -7.63
CA PRO A 432 -2.95 21.39 -7.09
C PRO A 432 -2.75 21.26 -5.57
N SER A 433 -3.84 21.12 -4.81
CA SER A 433 -3.79 20.83 -3.36
C SER A 433 -3.22 19.45 -3.09
N ALA A 434 -3.79 18.42 -3.72
CA ALA A 434 -3.36 17.03 -3.60
C ALA A 434 -1.93 16.83 -4.12
N GLU A 435 -1.55 17.53 -5.19
CA GLU A 435 -0.19 17.49 -5.75
C GLU A 435 0.86 17.97 -4.74
N ARG A 436 0.58 19.05 -4.00
CA ARG A 436 1.49 19.55 -2.95
C ARG A 436 1.67 18.52 -1.83
N VAL A 437 0.59 17.90 -1.38
CA VAL A 437 0.64 16.85 -0.34
C VAL A 437 1.37 15.61 -0.87
N GLY A 438 1.06 15.16 -2.10
CA GLY A 438 1.73 14.03 -2.72
C GLY A 438 3.24 14.22 -2.87
N ARG A 439 3.69 15.41 -3.28
CA ARG A 439 5.12 15.75 -3.32
C ARG A 439 5.77 15.78 -1.95
N PHE A 440 5.06 16.28 -0.94
CA PHE A 440 5.55 16.29 0.44
C PHE A 440 5.74 14.86 0.96
N VAL A 441 4.73 14.00 0.80
CA VAL A 441 4.77 12.58 1.19
C VAL A 441 5.88 11.85 0.44
N ALA A 442 6.01 12.06 -0.88
CA ALA A 442 7.10 11.47 -1.66
C ALA A 442 8.47 11.83 -1.08
N ARG A 443 8.70 13.11 -0.75
CA ARG A 443 9.97 13.55 -0.15
C ARG A 443 10.19 12.94 1.23
N MET A 444 9.15 12.89 2.06
CA MET A 444 9.24 12.38 3.43
C MET A 444 9.64 10.89 3.47
N HIS A 445 9.11 10.09 2.55
CA HIS A 445 9.37 8.64 2.47
C HIS A 445 10.42 8.26 1.41
N GLY A 446 11.18 9.22 0.88
CA GLY A 446 12.24 8.95 -0.11
C GLY A 446 11.76 8.37 -1.43
N LEU A 447 10.51 8.65 -1.83
CA LEU A 447 9.95 8.23 -3.12
C LEU A 447 10.35 9.24 -4.22
N GLU A 448 10.60 8.73 -5.43
CA GLU A 448 10.76 9.59 -6.60
C GLU A 448 9.38 10.03 -7.10
N TRP A 449 9.11 11.33 -7.06
CA TRP A 449 7.86 11.89 -7.59
C TRP A 449 7.84 11.86 -9.12
N LEU A 450 7.04 10.98 -9.73
CA LEU A 450 6.84 10.90 -11.18
C LEU A 450 5.68 11.77 -11.67
N GLY A 451 4.77 12.16 -10.77
CA GLY A 451 3.64 13.03 -11.08
C GLY A 451 2.42 12.29 -11.64
N PRO A 452 1.47 13.03 -12.24
CA PRO A 452 0.32 12.43 -12.89
C PRO A 452 0.76 11.64 -14.12
N ASP A 453 0.18 10.46 -14.30
CA ASP A 453 0.42 9.60 -15.46
C ASP A 453 0.09 10.40 -16.72
N PRO A 454 1.08 10.67 -17.60
CA PRO A 454 0.83 11.46 -18.79
C PRO A 454 -0.26 10.76 -19.58
N ALA A 455 -1.40 11.44 -19.75
CA ALA A 455 -2.48 10.92 -20.56
C ALA A 455 -1.88 10.54 -21.91
N VAL A 456 -1.79 9.23 -22.19
CA VAL A 456 -1.24 8.73 -23.45
C VAL A 456 -1.96 9.50 -24.54
N ALA A 457 -1.24 10.41 -25.19
CA ALA A 457 -1.79 11.19 -26.28
C ALA A 457 -2.39 10.18 -27.24
N ARG A 458 -3.69 10.34 -27.54
CA ARG A 458 -4.42 9.48 -28.48
C ARG A 458 -3.46 9.20 -29.64
N PRO A 459 -3.10 7.93 -29.92
CA PRO A 459 -2.08 7.63 -30.92
C PRO A 459 -2.46 8.41 -32.19
N PRO A 460 -1.51 9.14 -32.82
CA PRO A 460 -1.81 9.87 -34.06
C PRO A 460 -2.49 8.88 -34.99
N GLY A 461 -3.69 9.22 -35.44
CA GLY A 461 -4.59 8.30 -36.13
C GLY A 461 -3.79 7.49 -37.14
N VAL A 462 -3.82 6.16 -36.98
CA VAL A 462 -3.08 5.22 -37.83
C VAL A 462 -3.39 5.58 -39.28
N VAL A 463 -2.42 6.22 -39.94
CA VAL A 463 -2.45 6.34 -41.39
C VAL A 463 -2.27 4.90 -41.88
N PRO A 464 -3.24 4.31 -42.60
CA PRO A 464 -3.12 2.93 -43.02
C PRO A 464 -1.87 2.80 -43.89
N VAL A 465 -0.87 2.10 -43.38
CA VAL A 465 0.28 1.65 -44.16
C VAL A 465 -0.22 0.55 -45.07
N SER A 466 -0.53 0.89 -46.32
CA SER A 466 -0.81 -0.08 -47.36
C SER A 466 0.45 -0.89 -47.65
N TYR A 467 0.44 -2.16 -47.26
CA TYR A 467 1.40 -3.13 -47.77
C TYR A 467 1.16 -3.33 -49.27
N GLY A 468 2.24 -3.20 -50.06
CA GLY A 468 2.20 -3.18 -51.51
C GLY A 468 1.53 -4.40 -52.12
N ALA A 469 0.47 -4.15 -52.89
CA ALA A 469 -0.03 -5.08 -53.90
C ALA A 469 0.83 -4.92 -55.17
N LEU A 470 1.26 -6.06 -55.72
CA LEU A 470 1.94 -6.18 -57.01
C LEU A 470 1.07 -5.65 -58.18
N PRO A 471 1.68 -5.23 -59.31
CA PRO A 471 1.02 -4.43 -60.33
C PRO A 471 0.13 -5.28 -61.24
N GLY A 472 -1.13 -4.87 -61.40
CA GLY A 472 -2.08 -5.51 -62.31
C GLY A 472 -3.10 -4.54 -62.89
N ALA A 473 -2.87 -4.17 -64.14
CA ALA A 473 -3.81 -3.69 -65.17
C ALA A 473 -4.71 -2.46 -64.89
N ALA A 474 -4.44 -1.39 -65.66
CA ALA A 474 -5.29 -0.23 -65.87
C ALA A 474 -6.66 -0.61 -66.48
N PRO A 475 -7.69 0.23 -66.26
CA PRO A 475 -8.11 1.06 -67.39
C PRO A 475 -8.47 2.52 -67.05
N THR A 476 -7.87 3.41 -67.83
CA THR A 476 -8.44 4.54 -68.59
C THR A 476 -9.84 5.07 -68.23
N GLY A 477 -9.94 6.37 -67.92
CA GLY A 477 -11.16 7.16 -68.14
C GLY A 477 -11.38 8.36 -67.21
N ALA A 478 -10.80 9.52 -67.55
CA ALA A 478 -11.21 10.85 -67.06
C ALA A 478 -12.53 11.30 -67.78
N PRO A 479 -13.28 12.38 -67.40
CA PRO A 479 -12.77 13.65 -66.86
C PRO A 479 -13.63 14.45 -65.83
N ARG A 480 -12.91 15.19 -64.97
CA ARG A 480 -12.98 16.64 -64.66
C ARG A 480 -14.33 17.42 -64.78
N ALA A 481 -14.79 17.98 -63.66
CA ALA A 481 -15.44 19.31 -63.52
C ALA A 481 -15.42 19.71 -62.01
N VAL A 482 -14.63 20.69 -61.56
CA VAL A 482 -14.89 22.14 -61.47
C VAL A 482 -16.06 22.53 -60.55
N LEU A 483 -15.68 23.05 -59.37
CA LEU A 483 -16.28 24.08 -58.51
C LEU A 483 -17.76 24.46 -58.70
N GLY A 484 -18.53 24.29 -57.62
CA GLY A 484 -19.79 25.00 -57.38
C GLY A 484 -20.18 24.90 -55.90
N THR A 485 -20.15 26.02 -55.20
CA THR A 485 -20.64 26.22 -53.82
C THR A 485 -22.14 25.92 -53.72
N PRO A 486 -22.61 25.35 -52.60
CA PRO A 486 -23.88 25.80 -51.99
C PRO A 486 -23.71 25.96 -50.45
N GLY A 487 -24.25 26.97 -49.79
CA GLY A 487 -25.63 27.44 -49.91
C GLY A 487 -26.50 26.56 -48.99
N ALA A 488 -26.84 27.08 -47.81
CA ALA A 488 -27.58 26.42 -46.74
C ALA A 488 -28.85 25.67 -47.20
N PRO A 489 -29.24 24.58 -46.51
CA PRO A 489 -30.63 24.12 -46.58
C PRO A 489 -31.37 24.19 -45.24
N ALA A 490 -32.60 24.64 -45.44
CA ALA A 490 -33.79 24.66 -44.61
C ALA A 490 -34.07 23.40 -43.76
N VAL A 491 -34.78 23.69 -42.67
CA VAL A 491 -35.49 22.79 -41.76
C VAL A 491 -36.54 21.96 -42.51
N LEU A 492 -36.56 20.65 -42.24
CA LEU A 492 -37.69 19.74 -42.52
C LEU A 492 -38.09 18.98 -41.24
N PRO A 493 -39.39 18.66 -41.07
CA PRO A 493 -39.95 18.09 -39.85
C PRO A 493 -39.82 16.56 -39.77
N ALA A 494 -39.82 16.05 -38.54
CA ALA A 494 -39.72 14.63 -38.19
C ALA A 494 -40.99 13.82 -38.54
N PRO A 495 -40.86 12.53 -38.93
CA PRO A 495 -42.00 11.64 -39.13
C PRO A 495 -42.50 11.02 -37.80
N GLY A 496 -43.82 10.98 -37.64
CA GLY A 496 -44.51 10.36 -36.51
C GLY A 496 -44.56 8.83 -36.57
N PRO A 497 -44.80 8.15 -35.43
CA PRO A 497 -44.83 6.70 -35.37
C PRO A 497 -46.19 6.13 -35.81
N ALA A 498 -46.14 5.07 -36.63
CA ALA A 498 -47.29 4.34 -37.12
C ALA A 498 -47.86 3.37 -36.06
N HIS A 499 -49.18 3.45 -35.89
CA HIS A 499 -50.04 2.50 -35.19
C HIS A 499 -50.25 1.22 -36.00
N LEU A 500 -50.18 0.04 -35.36
CA LEU A 500 -50.90 -1.18 -35.76
C LEU A 500 -51.37 -1.97 -34.52
N PRO A 501 -52.41 -2.82 -34.65
CA PRO A 501 -53.46 -2.97 -33.63
C PRO A 501 -53.33 -4.22 -32.74
N ALA A 502 -54.04 -4.17 -31.62
CA ALA A 502 -54.23 -5.23 -30.65
C ALA A 502 -55.26 -6.29 -31.12
N PRO A 503 -55.16 -7.52 -30.59
CA PRO A 503 -56.34 -8.34 -30.29
C PRO A 503 -56.49 -8.50 -28.76
N GLY A 504 -57.72 -8.34 -28.28
CA GLY A 504 -58.10 -8.59 -26.89
C GLY A 504 -58.53 -10.03 -26.65
N VAL A 505 -58.38 -10.50 -25.41
CA VAL A 505 -59.21 -11.55 -24.76
C VAL A 505 -59.20 -11.31 -23.24
N ASP A 506 -60.38 -11.50 -22.65
CA ASP A 506 -60.85 -11.39 -21.26
C ASP A 506 -60.19 -12.37 -20.23
N PRO A 507 -60.50 -12.28 -18.92
CA PRO A 507 -59.65 -12.71 -17.81
C PRO A 507 -60.09 -14.01 -17.11
N GLY A 508 -59.18 -14.61 -16.34
CA GLY A 508 -59.51 -15.65 -15.35
C GLY A 508 -58.27 -16.20 -14.60
N PRO A 509 -58.32 -16.40 -13.28
CA PRO A 509 -57.12 -16.53 -12.44
C PRO A 509 -56.63 -17.97 -12.32
N GLY A 510 -55.33 -18.18 -12.53
CA GLY A 510 -54.66 -19.45 -12.28
C GLY A 510 -53.33 -19.22 -11.58
N ARG A 511 -53.33 -19.28 -10.24
CA ARG A 511 -52.10 -19.41 -9.44
C ARG A 511 -51.40 -20.72 -9.82
N LEU A 512 -50.28 -20.63 -10.51
CA LEU A 512 -49.34 -21.74 -10.63
C LEU A 512 -48.32 -21.66 -9.50
N ALA A 513 -48.27 -22.74 -8.72
CA ALA A 513 -47.33 -22.97 -7.64
C ALA A 513 -45.90 -23.09 -8.18
N LEU A 514 -44.97 -22.40 -7.53
CA LEU A 514 -43.52 -22.60 -7.70
C LEU A 514 -43.13 -23.99 -7.13
N PRO A 515 -42.23 -24.74 -7.78
CA PRO A 515 -41.70 -25.97 -7.22
C PRO A 515 -40.81 -25.64 -6.01
N ALA A 516 -41.08 -26.33 -4.89
CA ALA A 516 -40.32 -26.23 -3.65
C ALA A 516 -38.88 -26.73 -3.86
N SER A 517 -37.91 -25.96 -3.37
CA SER A 517 -36.52 -26.40 -3.20
C SER A 517 -36.44 -27.57 -2.20
N PRO A 518 -35.67 -28.62 -2.48
CA PRO A 518 -35.47 -29.71 -1.53
C PRO A 518 -34.67 -29.21 -0.33
N ALA A 519 -35.18 -29.49 0.87
CA ALA A 519 -34.55 -29.19 2.14
C ALA A 519 -33.20 -29.92 2.26
N ALA A 520 -32.16 -29.18 2.63
CA ALA A 520 -30.87 -29.74 3.01
C ALA A 520 -31.02 -30.57 4.30
N PRO A 521 -30.32 -31.72 4.42
CA PRO A 521 -30.31 -32.50 5.66
C PRO A 521 -29.55 -31.76 6.77
N ASP A 522 -30.12 -31.83 7.98
CA ASP A 522 -29.57 -31.29 9.23
C ASP A 522 -28.16 -31.84 9.50
N PRO A 523 -27.15 -30.99 9.82
CA PRO A 523 -25.83 -31.48 10.19
C PRO A 523 -25.86 -32.10 11.61
N ALA A 524 -25.30 -33.30 11.73
CA ALA A 524 -25.13 -33.98 13.00
C ALA A 524 -24.27 -33.17 13.99
N PRO A 525 -24.54 -33.24 15.30
CA PRO A 525 -23.78 -32.49 16.30
C PRO A 525 -22.34 -33.01 16.40
N LEU A 526 -21.38 -32.09 16.35
CA LEU A 526 -19.95 -32.33 16.60
C LEU A 526 -19.72 -32.67 18.09
N PRO A 527 -18.79 -33.58 18.41
CA PRO A 527 -18.42 -33.89 19.80
C PRO A 527 -17.62 -32.75 20.44
N GLU A 528 -17.87 -32.49 21.72
CA GLU A 528 -17.17 -31.49 22.52
C GLU A 528 -15.66 -31.80 22.67
N PRO A 529 -14.79 -30.77 22.64
CA PRO A 529 -13.34 -30.96 22.81
C PRO A 529 -12.97 -31.18 24.28
N THR A 530 -12.13 -32.19 24.51
CA THR A 530 -11.49 -32.48 25.79
C THR A 530 -10.45 -31.40 26.15
N PRO A 531 -10.40 -30.88 27.39
CA PRO A 531 -9.43 -29.86 27.77
C PRO A 531 -8.00 -30.43 27.90
N LEU A 532 -7.02 -29.73 27.33
CA LEU A 532 -5.59 -29.97 27.48
C LEU A 532 -5.05 -29.42 28.83
N PRO A 533 -4.01 -30.04 29.43
CA PRO A 533 -3.43 -29.61 30.69
C PRO A 533 -2.49 -28.40 30.54
N THR A 534 -2.55 -27.52 31.53
CA THR A 534 -1.78 -26.28 31.67
C THR A 534 -0.29 -26.54 31.99
N PRO A 535 0.68 -25.85 31.35
CA PRO A 535 2.10 -25.91 31.69
C PRO A 535 2.46 -25.04 32.92
N PRO A 536 3.49 -25.43 33.71
CA PRO A 536 3.92 -24.68 34.91
C PRO A 536 4.84 -23.49 34.58
N ALA A 537 4.77 -22.47 35.43
CA ALA A 537 5.51 -21.20 35.32
C ALA A 537 7.03 -21.34 35.59
N PRO A 538 7.89 -20.50 34.96
CA PRO A 538 9.32 -20.51 35.20
C PRO A 538 9.75 -19.63 36.37
N THR A 539 10.67 -20.17 37.16
CA THR A 539 11.33 -19.55 38.32
C THR A 539 12.43 -18.58 37.86
N ALA A 540 12.45 -17.37 38.44
CA ALA A 540 13.50 -16.37 38.21
C ALA A 540 14.79 -16.73 38.95
N VAL A 541 15.94 -16.62 38.27
CA VAL A 541 17.27 -16.75 38.87
C VAL A 541 17.96 -15.39 38.83
N THR A 542 18.28 -14.88 40.01
CA THR A 542 19.06 -13.66 40.25
C THR A 542 20.55 -13.98 40.11
N THR A 543 21.30 -13.18 39.34
CA THR A 543 22.77 -13.16 39.42
C THR A 543 23.28 -11.73 39.52
N SER A 544 24.23 -11.57 40.45
CA SER A 544 24.80 -10.32 40.91
C SER A 544 26.16 -10.06 40.26
N SER A 545 26.46 -8.76 40.07
CA SER A 545 27.74 -8.09 40.30
C SER A 545 29.02 -8.59 39.60
N SER A 546 29.76 -7.67 38.97
CA SER A 546 31.03 -7.16 39.53
C SER A 546 31.67 -6.11 38.60
N SER A 547 32.10 -5.02 39.23
CA SER A 547 32.84 -3.89 38.70
C SER A 547 34.36 -4.11 38.83
N SER A 548 35.13 -3.58 37.88
CA SER A 548 36.57 -3.39 38.04
C SER A 548 37.08 -2.18 37.25
N THR A 549 37.68 -1.27 38.01
CA THR A 549 38.30 0.02 37.68
C THR A 549 39.66 -0.17 36.99
N SER A 550 40.02 0.70 36.03
CA SER A 550 41.41 1.13 35.82
C SER A 550 41.47 2.40 34.96
N ALA A 551 42.31 3.33 35.43
CA ALA A 551 42.62 4.63 34.85
C ALA A 551 43.53 4.52 33.62
N THR A 552 43.59 5.56 32.77
CA THR A 552 44.83 6.28 32.34
C THR A 552 44.50 7.42 31.36
N THR A 553 45.26 8.50 31.53
CA THR A 553 45.42 9.79 30.83
C THR A 553 45.35 9.81 29.28
N ASN A 554 44.75 10.84 28.67
CA ASN A 554 45.47 11.84 27.84
C ASN A 554 44.60 12.96 27.22
N SER A 555 45.03 14.20 27.47
CA SER A 555 45.28 15.34 26.57
C SER A 555 44.28 15.81 25.48
N SER A 556 43.84 17.05 25.70
CA SER A 556 43.15 18.05 24.84
C SER A 556 43.93 18.42 23.56
N PRO A 557 43.28 18.90 22.47
CA PRO A 557 43.28 20.36 22.22
C PRO A 557 42.05 20.97 21.50
N ALA A 558 41.79 22.23 21.88
CA ALA A 558 41.42 23.41 21.08
C ALA A 558 40.10 23.47 20.28
N GLN A 559 39.19 24.29 20.81
CA GLN A 559 37.98 24.84 20.20
C GLN A 559 38.27 26.24 19.61
N PRO A 560 37.74 26.63 18.43
CA PRO A 560 37.64 28.03 18.04
C PRO A 560 36.22 28.60 18.23
N SER A 561 36.23 29.90 18.54
CA SER A 561 35.19 30.74 19.10
C SER A 561 34.03 31.13 18.16
N ALA A 562 32.95 31.58 18.82
CA ALA A 562 31.81 32.33 18.27
C ALA A 562 32.20 33.67 17.60
N PRO A 563 31.26 34.26 16.86
CA PRO A 563 30.88 35.66 17.11
C PRO A 563 29.34 35.79 17.16
N GLU A 564 28.77 36.48 18.16
CA GLU A 564 28.73 37.94 18.39
C GLU A 564 27.60 38.63 17.59
N GLU A 565 26.71 39.20 18.40
CA GLU A 565 25.49 39.99 18.16
C GLU A 565 25.78 41.31 17.44
N PRO A 566 24.77 41.91 16.79
CA PRO A 566 24.68 43.36 16.87
C PRO A 566 23.30 43.89 17.22
N GLU A 567 23.36 44.90 18.10
CA GLU A 567 22.35 45.83 18.56
C GLU A 567 21.77 46.74 17.45
N GLU A 568 20.58 47.27 17.80
CA GLU A 568 20.01 48.60 17.50
C GLU A 568 19.81 49.05 16.05
N LEU A 569 18.56 49.47 15.75
CA LEU A 569 18.25 50.85 15.35
C LEU A 569 16.76 51.17 15.54
N GLU A 570 16.54 52.42 15.93
CA GLU A 570 15.30 53.09 16.35
C GLU A 570 14.32 53.44 15.21
N GLU A 571 13.03 53.59 15.55
CA GLU A 571 12.05 54.59 15.02
C GLU A 571 10.74 54.38 15.80
N SER A 572 10.32 55.20 16.76
CA SER A 572 9.71 56.56 16.69
C SER A 572 8.45 56.65 15.81
N GLU A 573 7.29 56.80 16.46
CA GLU A 573 6.07 57.58 16.09
C GLU A 573 4.98 57.20 17.12
N GLU A 574 4.71 57.98 18.17
CA GLU A 574 3.93 59.24 18.23
C GLU A 574 2.46 59.08 17.78
N SER A 575 1.54 58.97 18.75
CA SER A 575 0.11 59.34 18.60
C SER A 575 -0.60 59.41 19.96
N GLU A 576 -0.74 60.66 20.44
CA GLU A 576 -1.94 61.31 21.01
C GLU A 576 -2.85 60.54 21.99
N GLU A 577 -2.55 60.72 23.28
CA GLU A 577 -3.33 61.48 24.27
C GLU A 577 -4.83 61.75 24.00
N LEU A 578 -5.70 61.06 24.75
CA LEU A 578 -7.05 61.52 25.10
C LEU A 578 -7.34 61.19 26.58
N GLU A 579 -7.35 62.23 27.40
CA GLU A 579 -7.81 62.25 28.80
C GLU A 579 -9.32 62.03 28.93
N GLU A 580 -9.77 61.32 29.97
CA GLU A 580 -11.04 61.59 30.66
C GLU A 580 -11.03 61.01 32.09
N PRO A 581 -11.85 61.53 33.03
CA PRO A 581 -11.37 61.99 34.32
C PRO A 581 -11.84 61.12 35.50
N THR A 582 -11.03 61.15 36.56
CA THR A 582 -11.30 60.55 37.87
C THR A 582 -12.35 61.35 38.66
N PRO A 583 -13.39 60.74 39.25
CA PRO A 583 -14.23 61.38 40.26
C PRO A 583 -13.69 61.17 41.71
N PRO A 584 -13.92 62.14 42.63
CA PRO A 584 -13.32 62.21 43.98
C PRO A 584 -14.07 61.40 45.07
N PRO A 585 -13.44 61.21 46.26
CA PRO A 585 -13.99 60.37 47.33
C PRO A 585 -15.01 61.11 48.19
N ALA A 586 -16.11 60.44 48.53
CA ALA A 586 -17.15 60.99 49.41
C ALA A 586 -17.22 60.26 50.75
N THR A 587 -17.29 61.10 51.77
CA THR A 587 -17.21 60.95 53.22
C THR A 587 -18.37 60.15 53.85
N ALA A 588 -18.07 59.43 54.94
CA ALA A 588 -19.03 58.84 55.85
C ALA A 588 -19.83 59.90 56.65
N PRO A 589 -21.10 59.60 56.99
CA PRO A 589 -21.57 59.87 58.35
C PRO A 589 -22.45 58.75 58.93
N ASP A 590 -22.41 58.65 60.25
CA ASP A 590 -23.27 57.89 61.19
C ASP A 590 -23.81 58.92 62.22
N PRO A 591 -24.85 58.71 63.07
CA PRO A 591 -26.06 57.89 63.02
C PRO A 591 -27.38 58.71 63.22
N ALA A 592 -28.51 57.99 63.20
CA ALA A 592 -29.77 58.21 63.95
C ALA A 592 -30.89 59.12 63.39
N ALA A 593 -32.03 58.50 63.02
CA ALA A 593 -33.38 58.82 63.52
C ALA A 593 -34.39 57.72 63.10
N GLU A 594 -35.05 57.12 64.10
CA GLU A 594 -36.10 56.09 63.99
C GLU A 594 -37.41 56.62 63.37
N ALA A 595 -38.00 55.85 62.45
CA ALA A 595 -39.40 55.92 61.98
C ALA A 595 -39.79 54.54 61.35
N PRO A 596 -41.08 54.17 61.26
CA PRO A 596 -41.58 52.82 61.58
C PRO A 596 -41.37 51.72 60.52
N CYS A 597 -41.16 50.50 61.01
CA CYS A 597 -41.01 49.24 60.26
C CYS A 597 -42.06 49.00 59.16
N GLU A 598 -41.59 48.89 57.93
CA GLU A 598 -42.20 48.14 56.83
C GLU A 598 -41.46 46.79 56.71
N PRO A 599 -42.14 45.64 56.55
CA PRO A 599 -41.49 44.33 56.56
C PRO A 599 -40.54 44.17 55.36
N ALA A 600 -39.27 43.91 55.65
CA ALA A 600 -38.23 43.66 54.66
C ALA A 600 -38.61 42.51 53.71
N PRO A 601 -38.38 42.64 52.39
CA PRO A 601 -38.42 41.50 51.48
C PRO A 601 -37.36 40.49 51.92
N GLY A 602 -37.78 39.26 52.21
CA GLY A 602 -36.88 38.18 52.63
C GLY A 602 -35.76 37.94 51.60
N PRO A 603 -34.62 37.36 52.03
CA PRO A 603 -33.50 37.05 51.15
C PRO A 603 -34.02 36.24 49.96
N ARG A 604 -33.87 36.80 48.76
CA ARG A 604 -34.16 36.11 47.51
C ARG A 604 -33.29 34.85 47.51
N PRO A 605 -33.86 33.63 47.43
CA PRO A 605 -33.06 32.41 47.45
C PRO A 605 -32.02 32.49 46.32
N GLU A 606 -30.74 32.31 46.67
CA GLU A 606 -29.68 32.18 45.68
C GLU A 606 -30.08 31.06 44.69
N PRO A 607 -30.05 31.33 43.37
CA PRO A 607 -30.40 30.33 42.39
C PRO A 607 -29.43 29.16 42.51
N THR A 608 -29.96 27.99 42.88
CA THR A 608 -29.17 26.75 42.89
C THR A 608 -28.65 26.50 41.47
N PRO A 609 -27.33 26.31 41.25
CA PRO A 609 -26.78 26.07 39.93
C PRO A 609 -27.42 24.82 39.33
N GLN A 610 -28.03 24.96 38.14
CA GLN A 610 -28.64 23.84 37.45
C GLN A 610 -27.53 22.91 36.92
N PRO A 611 -27.60 21.60 37.15
CA PRO A 611 -26.60 20.67 36.65
C PRO A 611 -26.65 20.58 35.12
N ALA A 612 -25.48 20.41 34.50
CA ALA A 612 -25.38 20.16 33.06
C ALA A 612 -26.27 18.98 32.64
N ARG A 613 -27.05 19.16 31.57
CA ARG A 613 -27.95 18.14 31.05
C ARG A 613 -27.24 17.34 29.95
N ARG A 614 -27.35 16.01 30.02
CA ARG A 614 -26.86 15.10 28.99
C ARG A 614 -28.03 14.51 28.22
N TYR A 615 -27.90 14.44 26.91
CA TYR A 615 -28.93 13.88 26.04
C TYR A 615 -28.85 12.36 26.00
N ARG A 616 -30.01 11.71 26.15
CA ARG A 616 -30.12 10.25 26.06
C ARG A 616 -30.84 9.83 24.80
N PRO A 617 -30.48 8.69 24.17
CA PRO A 617 -31.18 8.19 22.98
C PRO A 617 -32.69 8.06 23.13
N GLU A 618 -33.19 7.73 24.33
CA GLU A 618 -34.62 7.54 24.58
C GLU A 618 -35.43 8.86 24.59
N GLU A 619 -34.76 10.01 24.75
CA GLU A 619 -35.39 11.33 24.77
C GLU A 619 -35.75 11.84 23.36
N PHE A 620 -35.21 11.21 22.32
CA PHE A 620 -35.37 11.62 20.94
C PHE A 620 -36.01 10.52 20.13
N ALA A 621 -36.99 10.87 19.28
CA ALA A 621 -37.54 9.93 18.33
C ALA A 621 -36.41 9.33 17.49
N ALA A 622 -36.43 8.00 17.26
CA ALA A 622 -35.40 7.30 16.50
C ALA A 622 -35.06 8.08 15.22
N PRO A 623 -33.77 8.23 14.87
CA PRO A 623 -33.35 9.11 13.79
C PRO A 623 -34.06 8.68 12.52
N VAL A 624 -35.03 9.49 12.08
CA VAL A 624 -35.72 9.24 10.81
C VAL A 624 -34.71 9.56 9.71
N THR A 625 -34.03 8.53 9.21
CA THR A 625 -32.90 8.64 8.29
C THR A 625 -33.31 8.85 6.84
N VAL A 626 -34.53 9.30 6.55
CA VAL A 626 -34.92 9.72 5.19
C VAL A 626 -36.01 10.78 5.33
N SER A 627 -35.90 11.88 4.57
CA SER A 627 -36.98 12.87 4.50
C SER A 627 -38.16 12.31 3.71
N SER A 628 -39.36 12.48 4.26
CA SER A 628 -40.59 12.16 3.55
C SER A 628 -40.94 13.23 2.51
N ALA A 629 -41.89 12.95 1.62
CA ALA A 629 -42.44 13.97 0.72
C ALA A 629 -43.10 15.13 1.47
N ALA A 630 -43.75 14.85 2.61
CA ALA A 630 -44.35 15.87 3.47
C ALA A 630 -43.29 16.78 4.11
N ASP A 631 -42.13 16.24 4.48
CA ASP A 631 -41.02 17.04 5.03
C ASP A 631 -40.46 17.98 3.98
N ARG A 632 -40.26 17.44 2.78
CA ARG A 632 -39.79 18.20 1.61
C ARG A 632 -40.73 19.35 1.24
N GLU A 633 -42.04 19.12 1.31
CA GLU A 633 -43.03 20.18 1.09
C GLU A 633 -43.07 21.19 2.23
N THR A 634 -42.94 20.73 3.48
CA THR A 634 -42.85 21.62 4.66
C THR A 634 -41.63 22.52 4.56
N VAL A 635 -40.48 22.00 4.14
CA VAL A 635 -39.26 22.80 3.93
C VAL A 635 -39.42 23.78 2.77
N ARG A 636 -40.07 23.37 1.67
CA ARG A 636 -40.37 24.29 0.56
C ARG A 636 -41.24 25.45 1.01
N ALA A 637 -42.30 25.17 1.77
CA ALA A 637 -43.18 26.18 2.35
C ALA A 637 -42.45 27.08 3.36
N LEU A 638 -41.63 26.49 4.23
CA LEU A 638 -40.84 27.19 5.24
C LEU A 638 -39.84 28.18 4.61
N LEU A 639 -39.21 27.80 3.51
CA LEU A 639 -38.21 28.62 2.83
C LEU A 639 -38.80 29.64 1.86
N GLY A 640 -40.03 29.43 1.36
CA GLY A 640 -40.71 30.34 0.44
C GLY A 640 -39.84 30.72 -0.77
N GLU A 641 -39.65 32.01 -1.03
CA GLU A 641 -38.83 32.51 -2.12
C GLU A 641 -37.34 32.14 -2.00
N HIS A 642 -36.82 31.92 -0.79
CA HIS A 642 -35.43 31.47 -0.61
C HIS A 642 -35.20 30.08 -1.21
N TYR A 643 -36.22 29.24 -1.27
CA TYR A 643 -36.10 27.92 -1.89
C TYR A 643 -35.68 28.03 -3.36
N GLN A 644 -36.27 28.96 -4.12
CA GLN A 644 -35.94 29.15 -5.54
C GLN A 644 -34.52 29.68 -5.76
N ARG A 645 -33.97 30.46 -4.82
CA ARG A 645 -32.56 30.86 -4.86
C ARG A 645 -31.63 29.68 -4.56
N CYS A 646 -32.05 28.80 -3.66
CA CYS A 646 -31.28 27.60 -3.31
C CYS A 646 -31.20 26.62 -4.48
N THR A 647 -32.27 26.43 -5.25
CA THR A 647 -32.29 25.45 -6.37
C THR A 647 -31.21 25.74 -7.40
N GLY A 648 -30.98 27.00 -7.79
CA GLY A 648 -29.91 27.36 -8.72
C GLY A 648 -28.50 27.00 -8.19
N ARG A 649 -28.24 27.23 -6.91
CA ARG A 649 -26.97 26.84 -6.26
C ARG A 649 -26.84 25.33 -6.09
N VAL A 650 -27.94 24.64 -5.80
CA VAL A 650 -27.97 23.16 -5.75
C VAL A 650 -27.69 22.56 -7.12
N ASP A 651 -28.27 23.10 -8.19
CA ASP A 651 -28.00 22.66 -9.55
C ASP A 651 -26.52 22.89 -9.91
N GLN A 652 -25.92 24.02 -9.48
CA GLN A 652 -24.48 24.24 -9.60
C GLN A 652 -23.66 23.21 -8.83
N ALA A 653 -24.01 22.89 -7.57
CA ALA A 653 -23.33 21.85 -6.81
C ALA A 653 -23.45 20.48 -7.51
N ALA A 654 -24.60 20.17 -8.12
CA ALA A 654 -24.82 18.92 -8.87
C ALA A 654 -24.03 18.84 -10.20
N THR A 655 -23.48 19.96 -10.70
CA THR A 655 -22.50 19.93 -11.79
C THR A 655 -21.14 19.42 -11.31
N ARG A 656 -20.73 19.74 -10.09
CA ARG A 656 -19.48 19.29 -9.45
C ARG A 656 -19.61 17.87 -8.91
N LEU A 657 -20.79 17.50 -8.43
CA LEU A 657 -21.12 16.19 -7.88
C LEU A 657 -22.30 15.57 -8.63
N PRO A 658 -22.06 14.82 -9.73
CA PRO A 658 -23.14 14.23 -10.54
C PRO A 658 -24.09 13.30 -9.77
N ALA A 659 -23.63 12.72 -8.65
CA ALA A 659 -24.45 11.89 -7.77
C ALA A 659 -25.60 12.66 -7.08
N LEU A 660 -25.53 14.00 -7.07
CA LEU A 660 -26.57 14.88 -6.50
C LEU A 660 -27.63 15.29 -7.53
N ARG A 661 -27.61 14.72 -8.74
CA ARG A 661 -28.63 15.03 -9.75
C ARG A 661 -29.98 14.42 -9.31
N PRO A 662 -31.06 15.22 -9.24
CA PRO A 662 -32.37 14.68 -8.93
C PRO A 662 -32.82 13.70 -10.02
N THR A 663 -33.53 12.65 -9.61
CA THR A 663 -34.15 11.70 -10.54
C THR A 663 -35.66 11.89 -10.55
N ALA A 664 -36.34 11.47 -11.61
CA ALA A 664 -37.80 11.60 -11.71
C ALA A 664 -38.56 10.92 -10.55
N LYS A 665 -37.93 9.97 -9.84
CA LYS A 665 -38.52 9.25 -8.70
C LYS A 665 -38.12 9.83 -7.34
N ASP A 666 -37.22 10.81 -7.28
CA ASP A 666 -36.65 11.32 -6.04
C ASP A 666 -36.33 12.81 -6.13
N ASP A 667 -37.26 13.66 -5.68
CA ASP A 667 -37.06 15.11 -5.57
C ASP A 667 -36.21 15.43 -4.33
N ILE A 668 -34.90 15.47 -4.50
CA ILE A 668 -33.93 15.67 -3.41
C ILE A 668 -33.56 17.14 -3.20
N ARG A 669 -34.14 18.04 -3.99
CA ARG A 669 -33.77 19.47 -3.96
C ARG A 669 -34.03 20.12 -2.60
N PRO A 670 -35.15 19.86 -1.88
CA PRO A 670 -35.34 20.40 -0.54
C PRO A 670 -34.32 19.89 0.48
N ASP A 671 -33.89 18.64 0.35
CA ASP A 671 -32.84 18.08 1.20
C ASP A 671 -31.49 18.80 0.98
N LEU A 672 -31.11 19.00 -0.28
CA LEU A 672 -29.86 19.70 -0.64
C LEU A 672 -29.94 21.21 -0.36
N ALA A 673 -31.11 21.82 -0.43
CA ALA A 673 -31.32 23.21 -0.01
C ALA A 673 -31.10 23.37 1.50
N ALA A 674 -31.56 22.41 2.32
CA ALA A 674 -31.30 22.42 3.75
C ALA A 674 -29.79 22.31 4.06
N VAL A 675 -29.06 21.46 3.32
CA VAL A 675 -27.58 21.38 3.42
C VAL A 675 -26.93 22.70 3.05
N LEU A 676 -27.32 23.31 1.94
CA LEU A 676 -26.76 24.58 1.46
C LEU A 676 -26.93 25.70 2.50
N LEU A 677 -28.14 25.84 3.05
CA LEU A 677 -28.47 26.86 4.05
C LEU A 677 -27.71 26.62 5.36
N TYR A 678 -27.66 25.37 5.81
CA TYR A 678 -26.88 25.00 7.00
C TYR A 678 -25.38 25.20 6.80
N HIS A 679 -24.85 24.86 5.62
CA HIS A 679 -23.47 25.10 5.25
C HIS A 679 -23.18 26.59 5.34
N GLY A 680 -23.94 27.45 4.66
CA GLY A 680 -23.70 28.90 4.65
C GLY A 680 -24.00 29.63 5.97
N ASP A 681 -24.75 29.00 6.88
CA ASP A 681 -25.30 29.61 8.09
C ASP A 681 -25.95 30.97 7.83
N THR A 682 -26.89 31.00 6.87
CA THR A 682 -27.45 32.25 6.35
C THR A 682 -28.53 32.87 7.25
N GLY A 683 -28.79 32.29 8.43
CA GLY A 683 -29.92 32.67 9.30
C GLY A 683 -31.30 32.32 8.73
N VAL A 684 -31.38 31.44 7.72
CA VAL A 684 -32.63 31.05 7.07
C VAL A 684 -32.73 29.51 7.04
N PRO A 685 -33.80 28.89 7.56
CA PRO A 685 -34.93 29.55 8.24
C PRO A 685 -34.53 30.18 9.58
N VAL A 686 -33.46 29.66 10.19
CA VAL A 686 -32.85 30.14 11.45
C VAL A 686 -31.34 29.89 11.39
N GLY A 687 -30.56 30.48 12.30
CA GLY A 687 -29.10 30.23 12.40
C GLY A 687 -28.75 28.88 13.04
N ARG A 688 -27.48 28.45 12.94
CA ARG A 688 -27.00 27.18 13.53
C ARG A 688 -27.25 27.05 15.03
N ALA A 689 -27.03 28.11 15.80
CA ALA A 689 -27.23 28.11 17.25
C ALA A 689 -28.71 27.86 17.63
N GLU A 690 -29.64 28.54 16.95
CA GLU A 690 -31.08 28.35 17.16
C GLU A 690 -31.55 26.97 16.69
N LEU A 691 -31.01 26.47 15.58
CA LEU A 691 -31.29 25.12 15.10
C LEU A 691 -30.80 24.05 16.10
N THR A 692 -29.64 24.28 16.71
CA THR A 692 -29.05 23.43 17.75
C THR A 692 -29.92 23.42 19.00
N ALA A 693 -30.30 24.60 19.50
CA ALA A 693 -31.21 24.74 20.64
C ALA A 693 -32.55 24.05 20.38
N THR A 694 -33.11 24.22 19.17
CA THR A 694 -34.38 23.58 18.78
C THR A 694 -34.27 22.07 18.72
N ALA A 695 -33.18 21.54 18.17
CA ALA A 695 -32.94 20.09 18.11
C ALA A 695 -32.85 19.48 19.52
N ARG A 696 -32.10 20.15 20.41
CA ARG A 696 -31.91 19.76 21.81
C ARG A 696 -33.18 19.85 22.66
N ALA A 697 -34.04 20.82 22.38
CA ALA A 697 -35.32 21.00 23.05
C ALA A 697 -36.44 20.05 22.56
N GLY A 698 -36.20 19.29 21.49
CA GLY A 698 -37.22 18.48 20.80
C GLY A 698 -37.95 19.31 19.74
N ALA A 699 -37.44 19.26 18.51
CA ALA A 699 -37.79 20.20 17.44
C ALA A 699 -39.31 20.32 17.16
N SER A 700 -39.76 21.56 16.96
CA SER A 700 -41.14 21.87 16.56
C SER A 700 -41.40 21.60 15.07
N ALA A 701 -42.69 21.51 14.69
CA ALA A 701 -43.14 20.95 13.42
C ALA A 701 -42.43 21.43 12.12
N PRO A 702 -42.10 22.73 11.90
CA PRO A 702 -41.39 23.12 10.68
C PRO A 702 -39.87 22.86 10.73
N LEU A 703 -39.22 23.11 11.88
CA LEU A 703 -37.77 22.92 12.03
C LEU A 703 -37.39 21.43 12.15
N ALA A 704 -38.29 20.59 12.67
CA ALA A 704 -38.14 19.14 12.65
C ALA A 704 -38.14 18.58 11.22
N ALA A 705 -38.94 19.15 10.31
CA ALA A 705 -38.90 18.79 8.89
C ALA A 705 -37.58 19.25 8.25
N PHE A 706 -37.11 20.46 8.57
CA PHE A 706 -35.82 20.97 8.12
C PHE A 706 -34.64 20.07 8.55
N LEU A 707 -34.59 19.64 9.82
CA LEU A 707 -33.55 18.74 10.33
C LEU A 707 -33.55 17.38 9.62
N ARG A 708 -34.73 16.82 9.31
CA ARG A 708 -34.87 15.56 8.56
C ARG A 708 -34.41 15.70 7.11
N CYS A 709 -34.77 16.79 6.44
CA CYS A 709 -34.25 17.15 5.12
C CYS A 709 -32.73 17.34 5.13
N LEU A 710 -32.18 18.03 6.14
CA LEU A 710 -30.75 18.22 6.31
C LEU A 710 -30.03 16.87 6.46
N GLY A 711 -30.46 16.01 7.39
CA GLY A 711 -29.88 14.68 7.54
C GLY A 711 -29.98 13.83 6.26
N SER A 712 -31.08 13.94 5.52
CA SER A 712 -31.30 13.25 4.23
C SER A 712 -30.36 13.76 3.14
N GLY A 713 -30.15 15.06 3.05
CA GLY A 713 -29.23 15.68 2.11
C GLY A 713 -27.78 15.33 2.42
N LEU A 714 -27.38 15.40 3.70
CA LEU A 714 -26.04 15.07 4.15
C LEU A 714 -25.64 13.65 3.74
N ARG A 715 -26.52 12.65 3.88
CA ARG A 715 -26.25 11.26 3.48
C ARG A 715 -25.92 11.06 2.01
N ARG A 716 -26.26 12.01 1.14
CA ARG A 716 -25.96 11.95 -0.30
C ARG A 716 -24.58 12.49 -0.65
N LEU A 717 -23.91 13.11 0.32
CA LEU A 717 -22.60 13.71 0.13
C LEU A 717 -21.48 12.70 0.41
N PRO A 718 -20.29 12.90 -0.19
CA PRO A 718 -19.10 12.15 0.16
C PRO A 718 -18.85 12.17 1.69
N SER A 719 -18.51 11.01 2.23
CA SER A 719 -18.06 10.90 3.62
C SER A 719 -16.69 11.57 3.79
N HIS A 720 -16.49 12.17 4.94
CA HIS A 720 -15.21 12.61 5.48
C HIS A 720 -14.71 11.55 6.45
N HIS A 721 -13.52 11.02 6.19
CA HIS A 721 -12.85 10.06 7.06
C HIS A 721 -11.58 10.72 7.57
N GLY A 722 -11.59 11.16 8.83
CA GLY A 722 -10.46 11.91 9.37
C GLY A 722 -10.86 12.82 10.52
N VAL A 723 -9.94 13.72 10.86
CA VAL A 723 -10.11 14.63 12.00
C VAL A 723 -11.07 15.76 11.65
N VAL A 724 -11.92 16.11 12.63
CA VAL A 724 -12.82 17.27 12.59
C VAL A 724 -12.63 18.08 13.87
N LEU A 725 -12.36 19.38 13.73
CA LEU A 725 -12.15 20.31 14.82
C LEU A 725 -13.39 21.15 15.10
N LEU A 726 -13.75 21.27 16.37
CA LEU A 726 -14.82 22.11 16.91
C LEU A 726 -14.30 22.88 18.13
N ALA A 727 -15.07 23.86 18.58
CA ALA A 727 -14.78 24.60 19.80
C ALA A 727 -15.97 24.59 20.76
N ALA A 728 -15.71 24.71 22.05
CA ALA A 728 -16.76 25.08 23.02
C ALA A 728 -17.16 26.56 22.84
N ASP A 729 -18.30 26.94 23.39
CA ASP A 729 -18.69 28.34 23.47
C ASP A 729 -17.65 29.16 24.28
N PRO A 730 -17.37 30.41 23.88
CA PRO A 730 -16.38 31.24 24.55
C PRO A 730 -16.81 31.58 25.98
N GLY A 731 -15.84 31.75 26.87
CA GLY A 731 -16.06 32.13 28.27
C GLY A 731 -16.43 30.97 29.21
N LEU A 732 -16.48 29.74 28.71
CA LEU A 732 -16.63 28.55 29.56
C LEU A 732 -15.31 28.21 30.28
N ASP A 733 -15.43 27.78 31.54
CA ASP A 733 -14.31 27.28 32.33
C ASP A 733 -13.78 25.96 31.72
N PRO A 734 -12.51 25.90 31.25
CA PRO A 734 -11.98 24.71 30.59
C PRO A 734 -12.02 23.45 31.45
N ALA A 735 -11.68 23.57 32.73
CA ALA A 735 -11.67 22.44 33.65
C ALA A 735 -13.09 21.89 33.85
N GLY A 736 -14.05 22.76 34.16
CA GLY A 736 -15.45 22.39 34.31
C GLY A 736 -16.06 21.76 33.05
N VAL A 737 -15.67 22.22 31.85
CA VAL A 737 -16.09 21.57 30.60
C VAL A 737 -15.50 20.17 30.49
N VAL A 738 -14.18 20.00 30.66
CA VAL A 738 -13.50 18.71 30.52
C VAL A 738 -14.06 17.65 31.48
N ASP A 739 -14.40 18.03 32.71
CA ASP A 739 -15.00 17.14 33.73
C ASP A 739 -16.32 16.48 33.28
N HIS A 740 -17.03 17.11 32.34
CA HIS A 740 -18.25 16.56 31.79
C HIS A 740 -18.03 15.45 30.75
N TYR A 741 -16.79 15.23 30.28
CA TYR A 741 -16.39 14.29 29.24
C TYR A 741 -15.43 13.19 29.75
N PRO A 742 -15.88 12.25 30.61
CA PRO A 742 -15.03 11.14 31.05
C PRO A 742 -14.74 10.17 29.89
N VAL A 743 -13.50 9.67 29.81
CA VAL A 743 -13.08 8.70 28.79
C VAL A 743 -13.93 7.43 28.84
N GLY A 744 -14.26 6.89 27.66
CA GLY A 744 -15.16 5.75 27.48
C GLY A 744 -16.63 6.13 27.42
N ARG A 745 -16.99 7.38 27.70
CA ARG A 745 -18.38 7.83 27.69
C ARG A 745 -18.92 7.98 26.29
N GLU A 746 -20.13 7.49 26.06
CA GLU A 746 -20.88 7.73 24.84
C GLU A 746 -21.83 8.93 24.99
N LEU A 747 -21.92 9.74 23.93
CA LEU A 747 -22.62 11.02 23.85
C LEU A 747 -23.48 11.03 22.59
N LEU A 748 -24.75 11.42 22.72
CA LEU A 748 -25.63 11.64 21.58
C LEU A 748 -25.78 13.14 21.37
N GLU A 749 -25.56 13.63 20.15
CA GLU A 749 -25.89 15.00 19.77
C GLU A 749 -27.14 15.04 18.89
N PRO A 750 -28.28 15.54 19.40
CA PRO A 750 -29.50 15.68 18.61
C PRO A 750 -29.36 16.66 17.44
N ALA A 751 -28.51 17.67 17.57
CA ALA A 751 -28.27 18.67 16.54
C ALA A 751 -27.31 18.18 15.45
N PRO A 752 -27.33 18.79 14.25
CA PRO A 752 -26.21 18.65 13.33
C PRO A 752 -24.94 19.28 13.92
N VAL A 753 -23.77 18.68 13.70
CA VAL A 753 -22.48 19.19 14.21
C VAL A 753 -21.61 19.57 13.03
N ALA A 754 -21.19 20.82 12.92
CA ALA A 754 -20.30 21.29 11.86
C ALA A 754 -18.91 21.59 12.42
N GLY A 755 -17.87 21.04 11.81
CA GLY A 755 -16.47 21.27 12.22
C GLY A 755 -15.51 21.36 11.04
N LEU A 756 -14.32 21.87 11.33
CA LEU A 756 -13.26 22.13 10.35
C LEU A 756 -12.44 20.87 10.11
N THR A 757 -12.01 20.64 8.86
CA THR A 757 -11.19 19.46 8.50
C THR A 757 -9.74 19.81 8.19
N ALA A 758 -9.41 21.09 8.03
CA ALA A 758 -8.05 21.53 7.74
C ALA A 758 -7.20 21.62 9.03
N PRO A 759 -5.98 21.03 9.05
CA PRO A 759 -5.06 21.18 10.19
C PRO A 759 -4.54 22.61 10.35
N THR A 760 -4.53 23.39 9.28
CA THR A 760 -4.10 24.79 9.30
C THR A 760 -5.16 25.74 9.86
N ALA A 761 -6.40 25.30 10.07
CA ALA A 761 -7.46 26.19 10.54
C ALA A 761 -7.30 26.49 12.05
N GLU A 762 -7.53 27.75 12.41
CA GLU A 762 -7.46 28.25 13.77
C GLU A 762 -8.78 28.89 14.19
N LEU A 763 -9.27 28.46 15.37
CA LEU A 763 -10.45 29.02 16.02
C LEU A 763 -9.96 29.99 17.13
N PRO A 764 -9.95 31.30 16.87
CA PRO A 764 -9.40 32.27 17.81
C PRO A 764 -10.25 32.39 19.08
N GLY A 765 -9.60 32.62 20.23
CA GLY A 765 -10.26 32.92 21.50
C GLY A 765 -10.93 31.72 22.19
N VAL A 766 -10.63 30.50 21.76
CA VAL A 766 -11.23 29.27 22.28
C VAL A 766 -10.41 28.70 23.43
N SER A 767 -11.08 28.37 24.53
CA SER A 767 -10.46 27.78 25.72
C SER A 767 -10.54 26.24 25.76
N VAL A 768 -11.48 25.65 25.01
CA VAL A 768 -11.67 24.20 24.85
C VAL A 768 -11.94 23.82 23.40
N GLU A 769 -11.12 22.94 22.84
CA GLU A 769 -11.30 22.33 21.52
C GLU A 769 -11.88 20.92 21.63
N PHE A 770 -12.80 20.54 20.74
CA PHE A 770 -13.19 19.15 20.53
C PHE A 770 -12.59 18.64 19.23
N VAL A 771 -11.93 17.48 19.29
CA VAL A 771 -11.21 16.90 18.16
C VAL A 771 -11.81 15.53 17.90
N VAL A 772 -12.53 15.41 16.78
CA VAL A 772 -13.37 14.25 16.48
C VAL A 772 -12.74 13.43 15.37
N TRP A 773 -12.50 12.14 15.61
CA TRP A 773 -12.24 11.17 14.54
C TRP A 773 -13.57 10.80 13.87
N SER A 774 -13.78 11.30 12.65
CA SER A 774 -14.98 11.06 11.86
C SER A 774 -14.84 9.83 10.96
N ALA A 775 -15.93 9.07 10.88
CA ALA A 775 -16.12 7.98 9.95
C ALA A 775 -17.30 8.20 9.00
N THR A 776 -18.29 9.05 9.32
CA THR A 776 -19.46 9.28 8.47
C THR A 776 -19.86 10.75 8.32
N GLY A 777 -19.10 11.66 8.92
CA GLY A 777 -19.24 13.10 8.71
C GLY A 777 -19.23 13.41 7.22
N ARG A 778 -19.95 14.46 6.79
CA ARG A 778 -20.21 14.70 5.37
C ARG A 778 -19.54 15.96 4.89
N ARG A 779 -18.77 15.86 3.80
CA ARG A 779 -18.08 17.01 3.21
C ARG A 779 -19.10 17.96 2.60
N THR A 780 -19.16 19.19 3.09
CA THR A 780 -20.12 20.21 2.62
C THR A 780 -19.50 21.29 1.75
N THR A 781 -18.20 21.19 1.46
CA THR A 781 -17.42 22.16 0.67
C THR A 781 -17.97 22.40 -0.74
N ALA A 782 -18.68 21.43 -1.32
CA ALA A 782 -19.33 21.60 -2.61
C ALA A 782 -20.38 22.73 -2.63
N PHE A 783 -20.91 23.12 -1.47
CA PHE A 783 -21.89 24.21 -1.30
C PHE A 783 -21.26 25.55 -0.90
N GLY A 784 -19.96 25.54 -0.57
CA GLY A 784 -19.19 26.72 -0.16
C GLY A 784 -18.58 27.49 -1.33
N SER A 785 -18.05 28.65 -0.99
CA SER A 785 -17.16 29.44 -1.84
C SER A 785 -15.75 28.84 -1.82
N ALA A 786 -14.91 29.19 -2.80
CA ALA A 786 -13.53 28.68 -2.85
C ALA A 786 -12.68 29.15 -1.65
N ASP A 787 -13.06 30.27 -1.02
CA ASP A 787 -12.38 30.85 0.14
C ASP A 787 -12.93 30.31 1.47
N ASP A 788 -13.99 29.49 1.46
CA ASP A 788 -14.52 28.89 2.69
C ASP A 788 -13.59 27.76 3.16
N GLU A 789 -13.27 27.75 4.46
CA GLU A 789 -12.48 26.67 5.06
C GLU A 789 -13.20 25.31 4.92
N PRO A 790 -12.46 24.24 4.63
CA PRO A 790 -13.06 22.94 4.42
C PRO A 790 -13.67 22.43 5.73
N GLN A 791 -14.96 22.05 5.65
CA GLN A 791 -15.74 21.61 6.79
C GLN A 791 -16.52 20.31 6.52
N ALA A 792 -16.65 19.51 7.57
CA ALA A 792 -17.48 18.32 7.63
C ALA A 792 -18.68 18.56 8.55
N VAL A 793 -19.81 17.95 8.22
CA VAL A 793 -21.04 18.03 9.01
C VAL A 793 -21.51 16.63 9.39
N PHE A 794 -21.65 16.38 10.69
CA PHE A 794 -22.30 15.20 11.23
C PHE A 794 -23.82 15.40 11.23
N ALA A 795 -24.56 14.34 10.92
CA ALA A 795 -26.01 14.41 10.84
C ALA A 795 -26.64 14.57 12.25
N PRO A 796 -27.87 15.11 12.35
CA PRO A 796 -28.63 15.09 13.59
C PRO A 796 -28.74 13.68 14.18
N GLY A 797 -28.49 13.54 15.48
CA GLY A 797 -28.50 12.26 16.20
C GLY A 797 -27.19 11.47 16.07
N THR A 798 -26.07 12.11 15.75
CA THR A 798 -24.77 11.43 15.71
C THR A 798 -24.29 11.11 17.12
N THR A 799 -23.71 9.92 17.28
CA THR A 799 -23.18 9.44 18.55
C THR A 799 -21.65 9.49 18.56
N PHE A 800 -21.07 9.97 19.66
CA PHE A 800 -19.64 10.11 19.86
C PHE A 800 -19.19 9.38 21.12
N THR A 801 -18.06 8.68 21.06
CA THR A 801 -17.37 8.12 22.23
C THR A 801 -16.23 9.05 22.62
N VAL A 802 -16.13 9.43 23.90
CA VAL A 802 -14.95 10.11 24.44
C VAL A 802 -13.81 9.11 24.55
N ILE A 803 -12.68 9.40 23.91
CA ILE A 803 -11.52 8.50 23.87
C ILE A 803 -10.27 9.11 24.52
N GLY A 804 -10.30 10.41 24.83
CA GLY A 804 -9.24 11.09 25.57
C GLY A 804 -9.68 12.50 25.97
N ALA A 805 -8.97 13.08 26.92
CA ALA A 805 -9.08 14.48 27.28
C ALA A 805 -7.70 14.98 27.74
N ALA A 806 -7.40 16.25 27.50
CA ALA A 806 -6.19 16.92 27.94
C ALA A 806 -6.56 18.30 28.50
N GLU A 807 -5.96 18.65 29.63
CA GLU A 807 -6.13 19.97 30.23
C GLU A 807 -5.39 21.03 29.40
N ALA A 808 -5.76 22.30 29.62
CA ALA A 808 -5.06 23.42 29.03
C ALA A 808 -3.61 23.47 29.53
N ASP A 809 -2.68 23.79 28.63
CA ASP A 809 -1.26 23.90 28.96
C ASP A 809 -0.93 25.34 29.40
N PRO A 810 -0.08 25.57 30.42
CA PRO A 810 0.49 26.90 30.69
C PRO A 810 1.19 27.55 29.49
N SER A 811 1.58 26.78 28.46
CA SER A 811 2.08 27.29 27.19
C SER A 811 1.01 27.96 26.30
N GLY A 812 -0.23 28.09 26.77
CA GLY A 812 -1.34 28.71 26.06
C GLY A 812 -2.11 27.79 25.11
N ARG A 813 -1.93 26.46 25.21
CA ARG A 813 -2.72 25.50 24.42
C ARG A 813 -4.11 25.32 25.06
N PRO A 814 -5.20 25.33 24.26
CA PRO A 814 -6.55 25.11 24.79
C PRO A 814 -6.67 23.70 25.36
N ALA A 815 -7.59 23.51 26.32
CA ALA A 815 -7.97 22.18 26.75
C ALA A 815 -8.59 21.41 25.57
N ARG A 816 -8.43 20.09 25.53
CA ARG A 816 -8.87 19.27 24.40
C ARG A 816 -9.69 18.08 24.86
N VAL A 817 -10.80 17.84 24.18
CA VAL A 817 -11.60 16.61 24.34
C VAL A 817 -11.54 15.83 23.03
N LEU A 818 -11.07 14.60 23.10
CA LEU A 818 -10.87 13.71 21.95
C LEU A 818 -12.06 12.77 21.82
N LEU A 819 -12.73 12.83 20.68
CA LEU A 819 -13.95 12.09 20.40
C LEU A 819 -13.75 11.14 19.21
N ARG A 820 -14.43 10.01 19.22
CA ARG A 820 -14.57 9.12 18.05
C ARG A 820 -16.04 9.01 17.70
N GLU A 821 -16.38 9.16 16.43
CA GLU A 821 -17.73 8.86 15.95
C GLU A 821 -18.07 7.36 16.09
N SER A 822 -19.20 7.07 16.74
CA SER A 822 -19.73 5.71 16.91
C SER A 822 -20.53 5.31 15.65
N ALA A 823 -19.90 4.56 14.73
CA ALA A 823 -20.65 3.88 13.67
C ALA A 823 -21.37 2.65 14.25
N GLY A 824 -22.70 2.61 14.14
CA GLY A 824 -23.58 1.57 14.71
C GLY A 824 -23.47 0.15 14.13
N LEU A 825 -22.31 -0.23 13.56
CA LEU A 825 -22.07 -1.57 13.00
C LEU A 825 -21.10 -2.39 13.87
N ALA A 826 -21.54 -3.60 14.21
CA ALA A 826 -21.05 -4.46 15.29
C ALA A 826 -19.94 -5.44 14.86
N SER A 827 -18.93 -5.01 14.10
CA SER A 827 -17.95 -5.94 13.51
C SER A 827 -16.50 -5.83 14.04
N ALA A 828 -16.16 -4.85 14.88
CA ALA A 828 -14.80 -4.67 15.39
C ALA A 828 -14.79 -4.35 16.89
N ASP A 829 -13.76 -4.81 17.59
CA ASP A 829 -13.54 -4.51 19.00
C ASP A 829 -13.55 -2.98 19.21
N PRO A 830 -14.50 -2.44 20.01
CA PRO A 830 -14.53 -1.02 20.34
C PRO A 830 -13.23 -0.50 20.95
N ALA A 831 -12.52 -1.32 21.73
CA ALA A 831 -11.28 -0.91 22.39
C ALA A 831 -10.15 -0.65 21.37
N GLU A 832 -9.95 -1.58 20.43
CA GLU A 832 -8.97 -1.43 19.35
C GLU A 832 -9.30 -0.21 18.46
N ARG A 833 -10.58 -0.01 18.12
CA ARG A 833 -11.02 1.17 17.36
C ARG A 833 -10.75 2.47 18.11
N ASN A 834 -11.01 2.51 19.41
CA ASN A 834 -10.74 3.67 20.24
C ASN A 834 -9.23 3.95 20.31
N HIS A 835 -8.40 2.91 20.49
CA HIS A 835 -6.95 3.04 20.52
C HIS A 835 -6.40 3.58 19.19
N ASN A 836 -6.83 3.02 18.07
CA ASN A 836 -6.41 3.46 16.74
C ASN A 836 -6.85 4.90 16.44
N ALA A 837 -8.08 5.26 16.79
CA ALA A 837 -8.57 6.63 16.63
C ALA A 837 -7.80 7.61 17.52
N LEU A 838 -7.51 7.25 18.78
CA LEU A 838 -6.74 8.07 19.71
C LEU A 838 -5.32 8.33 19.19
N ALA A 839 -4.62 7.29 18.73
CA ALA A 839 -3.29 7.43 18.13
C ALA A 839 -3.31 8.37 16.92
N ARG A 840 -4.32 8.26 16.05
CA ARG A 840 -4.49 9.12 14.86
C ARG A 840 -4.77 10.58 15.24
N LEU A 841 -5.64 10.82 16.23
CA LEU A 841 -5.95 12.17 16.70
C LEU A 841 -4.73 12.82 17.35
N ASN A 842 -3.99 12.08 18.19
CA ASN A 842 -2.76 12.59 18.80
C ASN A 842 -1.71 12.95 17.74
N GLY A 843 -1.46 12.07 16.77
CA GLY A 843 -0.52 12.37 15.69
C GLY A 843 -0.94 13.56 14.82
N TRP A 844 -2.26 13.76 14.60
CA TRP A 844 -2.77 14.95 13.91
C TRP A 844 -2.56 16.22 14.74
N LEU A 845 -2.81 16.16 16.05
CA LEU A 845 -2.61 17.27 16.97
C LEU A 845 -1.14 17.65 17.11
N GLU A 846 -0.24 16.67 17.19
CA GLU A 846 1.20 16.91 17.20
C GLU A 846 1.64 17.66 15.95
N ARG A 847 1.19 17.23 14.75
CA ARG A 847 1.49 17.94 13.49
C ARG A 847 0.94 19.35 13.49
N ARG A 848 -0.29 19.56 13.98
CA ARG A 848 -0.90 20.89 14.08
C ARG A 848 -0.18 21.78 15.08
N ASP A 849 0.25 21.23 16.22
CA ASP A 849 0.99 21.94 17.26
C ASP A 849 2.39 22.35 16.76
N LEU A 850 2.99 21.59 15.84
CA LEU A 850 4.25 21.92 15.18
C LEU A 850 4.14 23.04 14.13
N LEU A 851 2.93 23.36 13.64
CA LEU A 851 2.75 24.48 12.71
C LEU A 851 3.03 25.81 13.42
N ALA A 852 3.83 26.66 12.78
CA ALA A 852 4.09 28.00 13.28
C ALA A 852 2.77 28.81 13.30
N PRO A 853 2.57 29.74 14.26
CA PRO A 853 1.35 30.54 14.31
C PRO A 853 1.02 31.26 13.00
N ALA A 854 2.04 31.70 12.24
CA ALA A 854 1.86 32.34 10.93
C ALA A 854 1.34 31.39 9.82
N GLU A 855 1.51 30.08 9.99
CA GLU A 855 0.98 29.06 9.06
C GLU A 855 -0.47 28.68 9.39
N ARG A 856 -0.94 29.06 10.57
CA ARG A 856 -2.32 28.87 11.00
C ARG A 856 -3.18 29.99 10.43
N ARG A 857 -4.33 29.61 9.88
CA ARG A 857 -5.28 30.50 9.23
C ARG A 857 -6.45 30.74 10.17
N PRO A 858 -6.63 31.97 10.67
CA PRO A 858 -7.78 32.29 11.50
C PRO A 858 -9.05 32.20 10.66
N VAL A 859 -10.04 31.48 11.19
CA VAL A 859 -11.34 31.33 10.55
C VAL A 859 -12.13 32.62 10.72
N THR A 860 -12.71 33.17 9.65
CA THR A 860 -13.42 34.47 9.66
C THR A 860 -14.69 34.47 10.54
N ARG A 861 -15.33 33.32 10.71
CA ARG A 861 -16.58 33.14 11.48
C ARG A 861 -16.48 31.92 12.40
N PRO A 862 -15.68 32.00 13.47
CA PRO A 862 -15.43 30.86 14.36
C PRO A 862 -16.69 30.40 15.10
N GLU A 863 -17.64 31.31 15.36
CA GLU A 863 -18.89 31.04 16.07
C GLU A 863 -19.75 29.94 15.42
N ARG A 864 -19.56 29.70 14.12
CA ARG A 864 -20.27 28.67 13.36
C ARG A 864 -19.83 27.25 13.70
N PHE A 865 -18.72 27.10 14.42
CA PHE A 865 -18.08 25.84 14.82
C PHE A 865 -18.08 25.67 16.34
N HIS A 866 -18.80 26.55 17.06
CA HIS A 866 -18.98 26.46 18.51
C HIS A 866 -20.15 25.53 18.84
N LEU A 867 -19.86 24.42 19.51
CA LEU A 867 -20.84 23.45 20.00
C LEU A 867 -20.17 22.53 21.03
N THR A 868 -20.82 22.28 22.17
CA THR A 868 -20.41 21.27 23.16
C THR A 868 -21.13 19.94 22.92
N PRO A 869 -20.48 18.92 22.30
CA PRO A 869 -21.21 17.74 21.81
C PRO A 869 -21.89 16.96 22.93
N GLY A 870 -23.19 16.71 22.78
CA GLY A 870 -23.99 15.85 23.65
C GLY A 870 -24.29 16.38 25.05
N ILE A 871 -23.90 17.62 25.35
CA ILE A 871 -24.06 18.24 26.67
C ILE A 871 -24.61 19.66 26.55
N GLU A 872 -25.64 19.94 27.33
CA GLU A 872 -26.14 21.30 27.61
C GLU A 872 -25.47 21.80 28.87
N LEU A 873 -24.57 22.77 28.71
CA LEU A 873 -24.01 23.49 29.84
C LEU A 873 -24.97 24.61 30.24
N PRO A 874 -25.16 24.86 31.54
CA PRO A 874 -25.94 26.01 31.99
C PRO A 874 -25.27 27.27 31.45
N SER A 875 -26.00 28.02 30.62
CA SER A 875 -25.53 29.33 30.17
C SER A 875 -25.28 30.18 31.40
N ALA A 876 -24.07 30.75 31.53
CA ALA A 876 -23.78 31.75 32.55
C ALA A 876 -24.73 32.93 32.28
N ALA A 877 -25.85 32.97 32.99
CA ALA A 877 -26.85 34.01 32.81
C ALA A 877 -26.14 35.36 32.93
N GLY A 878 -26.26 36.17 31.87
CA GLY A 878 -25.61 37.47 31.76
C GLY A 878 -25.86 38.29 33.02
N THR A 879 -24.78 38.51 33.78
CA THR A 879 -24.72 39.62 34.72
C THR A 879 -24.38 40.82 33.84
N VAL A 880 -25.41 41.47 33.29
CA VAL A 880 -25.31 42.81 32.71
C VAL A 880 -25.51 43.82 33.81
#